data_AF-A0A5F9C4C9-F1
#
_entry.id   AF-A0A5F9C4C9-F1
#
_cell.length_a   1.000
_cell.length_b   1.000
_cell.length_c   1.000
_cell.angle_alpha   90.00
_cell.angle_beta   90.00
_cell.angle_gamma   90.00
#
_symmetry.space_group_name_H-M   'P 1'
#
loop_
_entity.id
_entity.type
_entity.pdbx_description
1 polymer ?
#
loop_
_entity_poly.entity_id
_entity_poly.type
_entity_poly.pdbx_seq_one_letter_code
_entity_poly.pdbx_strand_id
1 'polypeptide(L)'
;MENSCVAAVVMRLLLSGLCLFAPAWSYNLDVHHVLSFSTPHAGRHFGYRVLQVGNGVVVGAPGEGNSTGNLYECLPGTGHCLPVSLGGSNYTSKYLGMTLVTDPTAGGLLACDPGLSRTCDQNTYLSGLCYLFRQDLRGPVLQGRPGYQECIKGNVDLVFLFDGSGSLQQNEFQKILEFMKDVMKKLGNSSYQFAAVQFSSTFKTEFNFLDYVQVRDPDILLAHVEHMRLLTNTFGAINYVATEVFQPELGARPDATKVLIIITDGEATDKGSIEAAQDIIRYIIGIGRHFRTKESQETLHKFASKPTEEFVKIMDTFEKLKDLFTELQRKIYVIEGTSKQDLTSFNMELSSSGISADLSRGHAAVGAVGAKDWAGGFLDLKEDFQDATFVGNAPLTPEAKSGYLGYTVTWLPSQGHTSLLAAGAPRYQHVGQVLLFQKQEGGGPWSQVQKIDGTQIGSYFGGELCGIDTDQDGETELLLVGAPLFYGEQRGGRVFLYQRKQLGFEMVSELHGDPGYPLGRFGAAITALADLNGDALTDVAVGAPLEGQGAVYIFSGQQGGLSPQPSQRIDGTKVFSGIRWFGRSIHGVKDLGGDGLADVAVGAEGQVLVLSSRPVVDIITLMRFSPPEIPVHEVECSYSANHKKKEGVNITVCFQVKSLTSHFQGPLVANLMYTLQLDGHRTRSRGLFPGGRHELSGNTTVTQVQSCTDFWFHFPVCIQDLISPINVSLNFSLWEEDGTSRDQRMGKDRQPILRPLPHSETKEIPFEKNCGEDKKCEANLGLSFSTARSSVLRLTPSASLSVELTLRNPGEDAYWVQLDLRFPQGLSFRKVEALQPHSQIPVSCEELPGEPELLTKTLSCNVSSPIFRAGSSVVIQVMFNTLLNSSWEDLVELHAQVKCHNEDSSLLEDNSATTSIPVLYPINILIEEQENSTLYVSFTPKGPKIRHVKHTYQVRVPPSLHQHSMPILEALVGVPVPHGEEPITYKWSVQTEPPVTCQREDLKRVPSAAQPCLPRAQFRCPFIFKQELLVEVLGTVELVGEIEASSMWHLCSSLSISFNSSKHFHLYGSNSSVAQVLMKVDVVFEKEMVYLYVLSGVGGLLLLLLIFLALYKVGFFKRNLKEKMEADGGSIPNGVPGEGAGGGTTADCLEPLQGTEAKEGEDKD
;
A
#
# COMPACT_ATOMS: atom_id res chain seq x y z
N MET A 1 -49.73 -32.57 15.18
CA MET A 1 -49.55 -32.23 13.75
C MET A 1 -50.32 -30.94 13.53
N GLU A 2 -49.66 -29.78 13.52
CA GLU A 2 -50.20 -28.52 12.92
C GLU A 2 -49.21 -27.34 12.98
N ASN A 3 -48.14 -27.39 13.81
CA ASN A 3 -47.18 -26.28 13.91
C ASN A 3 -45.90 -26.41 13.06
N SER A 4 -45.80 -27.36 12.13
CA SER A 4 -44.58 -27.55 11.31
C SER A 4 -44.69 -27.02 9.87
N CYS A 5 -45.87 -26.55 9.43
CA CYS A 5 -46.06 -26.06 8.05
C CYS A 5 -45.88 -24.54 7.89
N VAL A 6 -46.11 -23.75 8.95
CA VAL A 6 -46.06 -22.29 8.86
C VAL A 6 -44.62 -21.76 8.85
N ALA A 7 -43.69 -22.41 9.59
CA ALA A 7 -42.28 -22.02 9.60
C ALA A 7 -41.55 -22.31 8.27
N ALA A 8 -41.95 -23.36 7.55
CA ALA A 8 -41.34 -23.75 6.27
C ALA A 8 -41.76 -22.85 5.09
N VAL A 9 -42.96 -22.25 5.16
CA VAL A 9 -43.48 -21.35 4.11
C VAL A 9 -42.95 -19.93 4.29
N VAL A 10 -42.82 -19.45 5.53
CA VAL A 10 -42.25 -18.12 5.81
C VAL A 10 -40.74 -18.08 5.52
N MET A 11 -40.01 -19.17 5.78
CA MET A 11 -38.58 -19.23 5.48
C MET A 11 -38.28 -19.42 3.98
N ARG A 12 -39.19 -20.02 3.21
CA ARG A 12 -39.07 -20.04 1.74
C ARG A 12 -39.39 -18.70 1.09
N LEU A 13 -40.30 -17.91 1.65
CA LEU A 13 -40.62 -16.55 1.15
C LEU A 13 -39.52 -15.53 1.47
N LEU A 14 -38.82 -15.67 2.60
CA LEU A 14 -37.68 -14.81 2.96
C LEU A 14 -36.39 -15.16 2.19
N LEU A 15 -36.22 -16.41 1.74
CA LEU A 15 -35.10 -16.83 0.89
C LEU A 15 -35.34 -16.62 -0.61
N SER A 16 -36.59 -16.45 -1.06
CA SER A 16 -36.92 -16.09 -2.45
C SER A 16 -37.02 -14.59 -2.71
N GLY A 17 -37.04 -13.75 -1.66
CA GLY A 17 -37.21 -12.30 -1.75
C GLY A 17 -35.92 -11.49 -1.96
N LEU A 18 -34.75 -12.14 -1.99
CA LEU A 18 -33.43 -11.50 -2.14
C LEU A 18 -32.73 -11.86 -3.48
N CYS A 19 -33.46 -12.47 -4.43
CA CYS A 19 -32.90 -12.90 -5.73
C CYS A 19 -33.56 -12.22 -6.94
N LEU A 20 -34.09 -11.00 -6.79
CA LEU A 20 -34.56 -10.21 -7.92
C LEU A 20 -33.78 -8.90 -8.00
N PHE A 21 -32.93 -8.83 -9.03
CA PHE A 21 -32.11 -7.70 -9.48
C PHE A 21 -30.86 -7.36 -8.65
N ALA A 22 -29.88 -8.27 -8.65
CA ALA A 22 -28.51 -7.79 -8.82
C ALA A 22 -28.37 -7.43 -10.32
N PRO A 23 -28.27 -6.14 -10.71
CA PRO A 23 -28.02 -5.84 -12.10
C PRO A 23 -26.64 -6.43 -12.41
N ALA A 24 -26.50 -7.14 -13.53
CA ALA A 24 -25.20 -7.36 -14.10
C ALA A 24 -24.70 -5.96 -14.50
N TRP A 25 -23.78 -5.37 -13.73
CA TRP A 25 -23.20 -4.09 -14.08
C TRP A 25 -22.26 -4.33 -15.27
N SER A 26 -22.80 -4.32 -16.48
CA SER A 26 -22.01 -4.06 -17.67
C SER A 26 -21.78 -2.56 -17.71
N TYR A 27 -20.52 -2.13 -17.67
CA TYR A 27 -20.17 -0.76 -17.98
C TYR A 27 -19.15 -0.80 -19.11
N ASN A 28 -19.44 -0.07 -20.17
CA ASN A 28 -18.75 0.11 -21.46
C ASN A 28 -17.96 -1.04 -22.12
N LEU A 29 -17.22 -1.95 -21.47
CA LEU A 29 -16.60 -3.09 -22.16
C LEU A 29 -17.67 -4.13 -22.57
N ASP A 30 -17.68 -4.47 -23.86
CA ASP A 30 -18.56 -5.46 -24.47
C ASP A 30 -18.11 -6.88 -24.13
N VAL A 31 -18.98 -7.60 -23.42
CA VAL A 31 -18.78 -9.00 -23.03
C VAL A 31 -19.50 -9.99 -23.94
N HIS A 32 -20.31 -9.51 -24.87
CA HIS A 32 -21.10 -10.34 -25.80
C HIS A 32 -20.38 -10.56 -27.13
N HIS A 33 -19.65 -9.55 -27.62
CA HIS A 33 -18.91 -9.63 -28.89
C HIS A 33 -17.40 -9.66 -28.66
N VAL A 34 -16.92 -10.76 -28.07
CA VAL A 34 -15.51 -10.89 -27.71
C VAL A 34 -14.72 -11.60 -28.81
N LEU A 35 -13.57 -11.04 -29.17
CA LEU A 35 -12.63 -11.69 -30.07
C LEU A 35 -11.73 -12.62 -29.26
N SER A 36 -11.75 -13.92 -29.55
CA SER A 36 -10.92 -14.92 -28.87
C SER A 36 -9.82 -15.42 -29.79
N PHE A 37 -8.60 -15.45 -29.27
CA PHE A 37 -7.42 -15.99 -29.91
C PHE A 37 -6.95 -17.24 -29.18
N SER A 38 -6.72 -18.30 -29.95
CA SER A 38 -6.02 -19.49 -29.52
C SER A 38 -5.30 -20.11 -30.71
N THR A 39 -4.25 -20.89 -30.46
CA THR A 39 -3.54 -21.62 -31.50
C THR A 39 -3.72 -23.12 -31.31
N PRO A 40 -3.72 -23.94 -32.37
CA PRO A 40 -3.90 -25.39 -32.25
C PRO A 40 -2.82 -26.07 -31.39
N HIS A 41 -1.66 -25.42 -31.25
CA HIS A 41 -0.51 -25.89 -30.47
C HIS A 41 -0.31 -25.06 -29.18
N ALA A 42 -1.32 -24.29 -28.75
CA ALA A 42 -1.23 -23.47 -27.55
C ALA A 42 -1.08 -24.36 -26.31
N GLY A 43 0.04 -24.18 -25.58
CA GLY A 43 0.17 -24.71 -24.23
C GLY A 43 -0.73 -23.95 -23.24
N ARG A 44 -0.85 -24.47 -22.01
CA ARG A 44 -1.67 -23.85 -20.94
C ARG A 44 -1.22 -22.45 -20.54
N HIS A 45 0.00 -22.06 -20.90
CA HIS A 45 0.57 -20.75 -20.59
C HIS A 45 0.59 -19.79 -21.79
N PHE A 46 0.01 -20.15 -22.94
CA PHE A 46 -0.36 -19.15 -23.93
C PHE A 46 -1.37 -18.18 -23.29
N GLY A 47 -1.05 -16.88 -23.28
CA GLY A 47 -1.78 -15.85 -22.52
C GLY A 47 -1.17 -15.52 -21.15
N TYR A 48 0.04 -16.00 -20.84
CA TYR A 48 0.75 -15.64 -19.60
C TYR A 48 1.06 -14.14 -19.51
N ARG A 49 1.43 -13.54 -20.64
CA ARG A 49 1.55 -12.09 -20.84
C ARG A 49 0.87 -11.70 -22.14
N VAL A 50 0.21 -10.55 -22.14
CA VAL A 50 -0.45 -9.97 -23.31
C VAL A 50 -0.02 -8.51 -23.42
N LEU A 51 0.20 -8.05 -24.64
CA LEU A 51 0.66 -6.69 -24.87
C LEU A 51 0.15 -6.17 -26.22
N GLN A 52 -0.44 -4.99 -26.25
CA GLN A 52 -0.95 -4.40 -27.49
C GLN A 52 0.16 -3.62 -28.19
N VAL A 53 0.55 -4.03 -29.39
CA VAL A 53 1.64 -3.42 -30.17
C VAL A 53 1.18 -3.25 -31.61
N GLY A 54 1.42 -2.07 -32.21
CA GLY A 54 0.86 -1.72 -33.51
C GLY A 54 -0.67 -1.93 -33.54
N ASN A 55 -1.13 -2.72 -34.51
CA ASN A 55 -2.54 -3.10 -34.69
C ASN A 55 -2.83 -4.55 -34.22
N GLY A 56 -1.97 -5.11 -33.38
CA GLY A 56 -2.05 -6.50 -32.94
C GLY A 56 -1.79 -6.69 -31.46
N VAL A 57 -1.89 -7.94 -31.01
CA VAL A 57 -1.59 -8.34 -29.63
C VAL A 57 -0.42 -9.32 -29.65
N VAL A 58 0.65 -8.97 -28.95
CA VAL A 58 1.79 -9.86 -28.70
C VAL A 58 1.48 -10.69 -27.47
N VAL A 59 1.64 -12.01 -27.59
CA VAL A 59 1.30 -12.97 -26.55
C VAL A 59 2.52 -13.77 -26.17
N GLY A 60 2.83 -13.76 -24.88
CA GLY A 60 3.84 -14.60 -24.27
C GLY A 60 3.28 -15.98 -23.95
N ALA A 61 3.98 -17.03 -24.39
CA ALA A 61 3.59 -18.41 -24.16
C ALA A 61 4.78 -19.23 -23.61
N PRO A 62 5.10 -19.11 -22.30
CA PRO A 62 6.06 -19.98 -21.64
C PRO A 62 5.71 -21.46 -21.83
N GLY A 63 6.72 -22.31 -21.95
CA GLY A 63 6.57 -23.74 -22.13
C GLY A 63 6.24 -24.47 -20.84
N GLU A 64 5.47 -25.56 -20.94
CA GLU A 64 5.18 -26.48 -19.84
C GLU A 64 5.90 -27.82 -20.06
N GLY A 65 6.40 -28.43 -18.98
CA GLY A 65 7.20 -29.64 -19.05
C GLY A 65 8.51 -29.42 -19.84
N ASN A 66 8.68 -30.16 -20.94
CA ASN A 66 9.85 -30.07 -21.83
C ASN A 66 9.65 -29.13 -23.03
N SER A 67 8.48 -28.49 -23.16
CA SER A 67 8.22 -27.55 -24.24
C SER A 67 9.01 -26.27 -24.02
N THR A 68 9.55 -25.68 -25.08
CA THR A 68 10.16 -24.35 -25.03
C THR A 68 9.09 -23.26 -25.04
N GLY A 69 9.43 -22.08 -24.54
CA GLY A 69 8.58 -20.90 -24.59
C GLY A 69 8.59 -20.30 -25.99
N ASN A 70 7.58 -19.48 -26.30
CA ASN A 70 7.47 -18.79 -27.57
C ASN A 70 6.73 -17.45 -27.44
N LEU A 71 6.86 -16.60 -28.46
CA LEU A 71 6.10 -15.36 -28.62
C LEU A 71 5.17 -15.50 -29.82
N TYR A 72 3.97 -14.94 -29.73
CA TYR A 72 2.99 -14.95 -30.81
C TYR A 72 2.51 -13.53 -31.11
N GLU A 73 2.31 -13.24 -32.39
CA GLU A 73 1.65 -12.02 -32.87
C GLU A 73 0.23 -12.38 -33.32
N CYS A 74 -0.78 -11.87 -32.63
CA CYS A 74 -2.19 -12.08 -32.91
C CYS A 74 -2.78 -10.85 -33.60
N LEU A 75 -3.37 -11.04 -34.78
CA LEU A 75 -3.91 -9.94 -35.58
C LEU A 75 -5.45 -9.99 -35.58
N PRO A 76 -6.14 -8.99 -34.97
CA PRO A 76 -7.60 -8.90 -34.89
C PRO A 76 -8.30 -9.04 -36.24
N GLY A 77 -7.78 -8.41 -37.28
CA GLY A 77 -8.37 -8.49 -38.63
C GLY A 77 -8.36 -9.89 -39.25
N THR A 78 -7.47 -10.79 -38.81
CA THR A 78 -7.39 -12.18 -39.31
C THR A 78 -7.97 -13.21 -38.34
N GLY A 79 -8.06 -12.87 -37.05
CA GLY A 79 -8.42 -13.84 -36.00
C GLY A 79 -7.36 -14.91 -35.73
N HIS A 80 -6.16 -14.80 -36.30
CA HIS A 80 -5.08 -15.78 -36.17
C HIS A 80 -3.88 -15.22 -35.42
N CYS A 81 -3.15 -16.12 -34.74
CA CYS A 81 -1.87 -15.83 -34.11
C CYS A 81 -0.76 -16.60 -34.79
N LEU A 82 0.34 -15.91 -35.10
CA LEU A 82 1.52 -16.48 -35.72
C LEU A 82 2.71 -16.44 -34.75
N PRO A 83 3.54 -17.49 -34.67
CA PRO A 83 4.73 -17.46 -33.84
C PRO A 83 5.74 -16.45 -34.39
N VAL A 84 6.41 -15.73 -33.49
CA VAL A 84 7.45 -14.76 -33.82
C VAL A 84 8.79 -15.48 -33.92
N SER A 85 9.51 -15.27 -35.02
CA SER A 85 10.84 -15.84 -35.23
C SER A 85 11.92 -14.91 -34.67
N LEU A 86 12.64 -15.34 -33.64
CA LEU A 86 13.78 -14.61 -33.07
C LEU A 86 15.04 -14.81 -33.95
N GLY A 87 15.26 -13.91 -34.91
CA GLY A 87 16.44 -13.95 -35.76
C GLY A 87 17.75 -13.85 -34.96
N GLY A 88 18.66 -14.80 -35.14
CA GLY A 88 20.00 -14.78 -34.51
C GLY A 88 20.08 -15.28 -33.06
N SER A 89 19.00 -15.85 -32.51
CA SER A 89 19.05 -16.50 -31.20
C SER A 89 19.52 -17.95 -31.30
N ASN A 90 20.54 -18.30 -30.54
CA ASN A 90 21.08 -19.66 -30.43
C ASN A 90 20.48 -20.45 -29.25
N TYR A 91 19.60 -19.83 -28.45
CA TYR A 91 19.07 -20.43 -27.22
C TYR A 91 17.63 -19.99 -26.95
N THR A 92 16.78 -20.95 -26.63
CA THR A 92 15.42 -20.69 -26.16
C THR A 92 15.07 -21.71 -25.11
N SER A 93 14.71 -21.23 -23.92
CA SER A 93 14.27 -22.06 -22.82
C SER A 93 12.74 -22.13 -22.77
N LYS A 94 12.20 -22.86 -21.79
CA LYS A 94 10.77 -22.84 -21.45
C LYS A 94 10.27 -21.49 -20.95
N TYR A 95 11.14 -20.56 -20.55
CA TYR A 95 10.77 -19.29 -19.93
C TYR A 95 10.57 -18.14 -20.92
N LEU A 96 10.90 -18.30 -22.20
CA LEU A 96 10.59 -17.29 -23.21
C LEU A 96 9.08 -16.97 -23.23
N GLY A 97 8.74 -15.68 -23.20
CA GLY A 97 7.35 -15.21 -23.11
C GLY A 97 6.84 -15.00 -21.68
N MET A 98 7.69 -15.21 -20.66
CA MET A 98 7.33 -14.88 -19.27
C MET A 98 7.33 -13.36 -19.02
N THR A 99 8.17 -12.63 -19.75
CA THR A 99 8.38 -11.19 -19.56
C THR A 99 8.26 -10.48 -20.90
N LEU A 100 7.29 -9.58 -20.99
CA LEU A 100 6.99 -8.76 -22.16
C LEU A 100 6.59 -7.37 -21.69
N VAL A 101 7.22 -6.34 -22.25
CA VAL A 101 6.91 -4.93 -22.00
C VAL A 101 7.15 -4.10 -23.26
N THR A 102 6.43 -2.99 -23.38
CA THR A 102 6.58 -2.03 -24.49
C THR A 102 6.86 -0.65 -23.93
N ASP A 103 7.66 0.13 -24.64
CA ASP A 103 7.82 1.55 -24.36
C ASP A 103 6.62 2.31 -24.95
N PRO A 104 5.80 3.01 -24.13
CA PRO A 104 4.68 3.80 -24.63
C PRO A 104 5.11 4.96 -25.52
N THR A 105 6.32 5.49 -25.32
CA THR A 105 6.84 6.68 -26.01
C THR A 105 7.58 6.35 -27.31
N ALA A 106 8.44 5.33 -27.28
CA ALA A 106 9.27 4.94 -28.42
C ALA A 106 8.66 3.81 -29.26
N GLY A 107 7.65 3.09 -28.72
CA GLY A 107 7.02 1.95 -29.39
C GLY A 107 7.89 0.68 -29.45
N GLY A 108 9.04 0.68 -28.79
CA GLY A 108 9.92 -0.49 -28.72
C GLY A 108 9.37 -1.58 -27.80
N LEU A 109 9.61 -2.84 -28.14
CA LEU A 109 9.20 -4.01 -27.35
C LEU A 109 10.44 -4.69 -26.76
N LEU A 110 10.38 -5.07 -25.49
CA LEU A 110 11.37 -5.94 -24.85
C LEU A 110 10.72 -7.27 -24.46
N ALA A 111 11.36 -8.37 -24.87
CA ALA A 111 11.03 -9.72 -24.43
C ALA A 111 12.24 -10.35 -23.74
N CYS A 112 12.04 -11.03 -22.62
CA CYS A 112 13.12 -11.73 -21.93
C CYS A 112 12.83 -13.23 -21.74
N ASP A 113 13.91 -14.01 -21.78
CA ASP A 113 13.97 -15.42 -21.43
C ASP A 113 14.89 -15.56 -20.19
N PRO A 114 14.32 -15.57 -18.96
CA PRO A 114 15.08 -15.69 -17.72
C PRO A 114 15.62 -17.12 -17.45
N GLY A 115 15.61 -17.99 -18.46
CA GLY A 115 15.92 -19.42 -18.34
C GLY A 115 17.26 -19.83 -18.96
N LEU A 116 18.23 -18.92 -19.10
CA LEU A 116 19.56 -19.25 -19.63
C LEU A 116 20.38 -20.00 -18.58
N SER A 117 20.24 -21.33 -18.59
CA SER A 117 20.94 -22.23 -17.70
C SER A 117 22.24 -22.73 -18.32
N ARG A 118 23.31 -22.81 -17.52
CA ARG A 118 24.60 -23.38 -17.94
C ARG A 118 25.29 -24.08 -16.78
N THR A 119 25.99 -25.18 -17.06
CA THR A 119 26.77 -25.90 -16.04
C THR A 119 28.17 -25.33 -15.91
N CYS A 120 28.61 -25.10 -14.69
CA CYS A 120 29.97 -24.74 -14.34
C CYS A 120 30.47 -25.68 -13.24
N ASP A 121 31.37 -26.60 -13.60
CA ASP A 121 31.72 -27.79 -12.82
C ASP A 121 30.48 -28.61 -12.41
N GLN A 122 30.19 -28.72 -11.11
CA GLN A 122 29.01 -29.40 -10.57
C GLN A 122 27.82 -28.44 -10.39
N ASN A 123 28.02 -27.14 -10.59
CA ASN A 123 27.02 -26.12 -10.32
C ASN A 123 26.25 -25.78 -11.59
N THR A 124 25.00 -25.35 -11.43
CA THR A 124 24.18 -24.85 -12.54
C THR A 124 23.90 -23.37 -12.30
N TYR A 125 24.32 -22.52 -13.22
CA TYR A 125 24.02 -21.09 -13.21
C TYR A 125 22.72 -20.84 -13.96
N LEU A 126 22.01 -19.77 -13.59
CA LEU A 126 20.74 -19.34 -14.17
C LEU A 126 20.70 -17.82 -14.28
N SER A 127 20.65 -17.32 -15.50
CA SER A 127 20.52 -15.88 -15.82
C SER A 127 19.53 -15.68 -16.97
N GLY A 128 19.34 -14.45 -17.41
CA GLY A 128 18.46 -14.11 -18.54
C GLY A 128 19.15 -13.80 -19.86
N LEU A 129 18.36 -13.88 -20.92
CA LEU A 129 18.62 -13.41 -22.27
C LEU A 129 17.46 -12.52 -22.70
N CYS A 130 17.73 -11.27 -23.07
CA CYS A 130 16.70 -10.30 -23.42
C CYS A 130 16.85 -9.81 -24.86
N TYR A 131 15.71 -9.52 -25.50
CA TYR A 131 15.56 -9.17 -26.91
C TYR A 131 14.80 -7.85 -27.03
N LEU A 132 15.46 -6.81 -27.54
CA LEU A 132 14.86 -5.50 -27.79
C LEU A 132 14.53 -5.34 -29.28
N PHE A 133 13.25 -5.10 -29.57
CA PHE A 133 12.70 -4.78 -30.89
C PHE A 133 12.39 -3.27 -30.93
N ARG A 134 13.10 -2.50 -31.76
CA ARG A 134 12.94 -1.03 -31.75
C ARG A 134 11.73 -0.50 -32.53
N GLN A 135 11.20 -1.26 -33.49
CA GLN A 135 10.12 -0.77 -34.37
C GLN A 135 9.02 -1.82 -34.54
N ASP A 136 9.36 -2.98 -35.07
CA ASP A 136 8.42 -4.06 -35.36
C ASP A 136 9.01 -5.43 -34.98
N LEU A 137 8.14 -6.41 -34.77
CA LEU A 137 8.52 -7.78 -34.42
C LEU A 137 9.34 -8.50 -35.51
N ARG A 138 9.39 -7.93 -36.73
CA ARG A 138 10.14 -8.45 -37.88
C ARG A 138 11.42 -7.68 -38.16
N GLY A 139 11.68 -6.61 -37.41
CA GLY A 139 12.86 -5.76 -37.53
C GLY A 139 14.11 -6.35 -36.89
N PRO A 140 15.25 -5.64 -36.96
CA PRO A 140 16.50 -6.07 -36.34
C PRO A 140 16.37 -6.13 -34.81
N VAL A 141 16.78 -7.26 -34.23
CA VAL A 141 16.69 -7.54 -32.79
C VAL A 141 18.04 -7.33 -32.13
N LEU A 142 18.08 -6.50 -31.08
CA LEU A 142 19.25 -6.40 -30.21
C LEU A 142 19.13 -7.43 -29.09
N GLN A 143 20.17 -8.23 -28.90
CA GLN A 143 20.24 -9.23 -27.84
C GLN A 143 21.25 -8.82 -26.76
N GLY A 144 20.84 -8.98 -25.51
CA GLY A 144 21.66 -8.73 -24.33
C GLY A 144 21.58 -9.89 -23.35
N ARG A 145 22.65 -10.11 -22.58
CA ARG A 145 22.71 -11.11 -21.50
C ARG A 145 22.90 -10.40 -20.14
N PRO A 146 21.86 -9.75 -19.59
CA PRO A 146 22.00 -8.96 -18.37
C PRO A 146 22.43 -9.84 -17.19
N GLY A 147 23.35 -9.38 -16.35
CA GLY A 147 23.76 -10.12 -15.15
C GLY A 147 24.35 -11.51 -15.43
N TYR A 148 24.92 -11.70 -16.62
CA TYR A 148 25.54 -12.95 -17.03
C TYR A 148 26.92 -13.13 -16.39
N GLN A 149 27.04 -14.14 -15.54
CA GLN A 149 28.32 -14.56 -14.96
C GLN A 149 29.03 -15.60 -15.84
N GLU A 150 30.27 -15.34 -16.24
CA GLU A 150 31.09 -16.33 -16.96
C GLU A 150 31.41 -17.55 -16.06
N CYS A 151 31.58 -18.72 -16.68
CA CYS A 151 31.93 -19.93 -15.93
C CYS A 151 33.43 -19.93 -15.59
N ILE A 152 33.73 -19.90 -14.30
CA ILE A 152 35.10 -20.06 -13.78
C ILE A 152 35.13 -21.38 -13.01
N LYS A 153 35.81 -22.37 -13.59
CA LYS A 153 35.96 -23.71 -13.02
C LYS A 153 36.93 -23.69 -11.84
N GLY A 154 36.88 -24.73 -11.01
CA GLY A 154 37.78 -24.91 -9.87
C GLY A 154 39.26 -24.96 -10.26
N ASN A 155 39.61 -25.56 -11.41
CA ASN A 155 40.97 -25.51 -11.94
C ASN A 155 41.14 -24.24 -12.78
N VAL A 156 42.10 -23.38 -12.42
CA VAL A 156 42.38 -22.12 -13.12
C VAL A 156 43.85 -22.03 -13.51
N ASP A 157 44.10 -21.72 -14.78
CA ASP A 157 45.42 -21.39 -15.31
C ASP A 157 45.47 -19.89 -15.56
N LEU A 158 46.25 -19.19 -14.75
CA LEU A 158 46.32 -17.74 -14.76
C LEU A 158 47.66 -17.26 -15.31
N VAL A 159 47.64 -16.43 -16.35
CA VAL A 159 48.82 -15.77 -16.90
C VAL A 159 48.85 -14.31 -16.47
N PHE A 160 49.94 -13.87 -15.86
CA PHE A 160 50.24 -12.45 -15.71
C PHE A 160 50.93 -11.96 -16.98
N LEU A 161 50.29 -11.03 -17.68
CA LEU A 161 50.89 -10.31 -18.79
C LEU A 161 51.17 -8.88 -18.35
N PHE A 162 52.42 -8.61 -18.00
CA PHE A 162 52.78 -7.36 -17.35
C PHE A 162 53.73 -6.52 -18.19
N ASP A 163 53.47 -5.22 -18.16
CA ASP A 163 54.17 -4.22 -18.95
C ASP A 163 55.59 -4.01 -18.42
N GLY A 164 56.54 -4.06 -19.34
CA GLY A 164 57.95 -3.78 -19.13
C GLY A 164 58.44 -2.59 -19.96
N SER A 165 57.56 -1.70 -20.38
CA SER A 165 57.88 -0.54 -21.22
C SER A 165 58.74 0.51 -20.50
N GLY A 166 59.28 1.43 -21.29
CA GLY A 166 60.15 2.51 -20.81
C GLY A 166 59.41 3.62 -20.05
N SER A 167 58.08 3.63 -20.00
CA SER A 167 57.30 4.59 -19.21
C SER A 167 57.35 4.30 -17.71
N LEU A 168 57.47 3.02 -17.34
CA LEU A 168 57.57 2.57 -15.95
C LEU A 168 58.91 2.96 -15.32
N GLN A 169 58.86 3.62 -14.16
CA GLN A 169 60.03 3.79 -13.31
C GLN A 169 60.40 2.46 -12.64
N GLN A 170 61.67 2.29 -12.24
CA GLN A 170 62.15 1.05 -11.62
C GLN A 170 61.35 0.65 -10.37
N ASN A 171 60.91 1.63 -9.57
CA ASN A 171 60.07 1.39 -8.39
C ASN A 171 58.63 0.99 -8.74
N GLU A 172 58.08 1.48 -9.85
CA GLU A 172 56.75 1.12 -10.35
C GLU A 172 56.75 -0.30 -10.92
N PHE A 173 57.76 -0.65 -11.71
CA PHE A 173 58.00 -2.02 -12.18
C PHE A 173 58.15 -3.00 -11.01
N GLN A 174 58.88 -2.61 -9.96
CA GLN A 174 59.02 -3.44 -8.77
C GLN A 174 57.69 -3.67 -8.04
N LYS A 175 56.79 -2.67 -7.99
CA LYS A 175 55.46 -2.83 -7.40
C LYS A 175 54.58 -3.79 -8.19
N ILE A 176 54.70 -3.85 -9.51
CA ILE A 176 54.01 -4.85 -10.34
C ILE A 176 54.50 -6.26 -9.98
N LEU A 177 55.81 -6.45 -9.85
CA LEU A 177 56.38 -7.74 -9.43
C LEU A 177 55.93 -8.13 -8.01
N GLU A 178 55.93 -7.17 -7.07
CA GLU A 178 55.41 -7.39 -5.71
C GLU A 178 53.93 -7.79 -5.71
N PHE A 179 53.10 -7.12 -6.52
CA PHE A 179 51.69 -7.47 -6.68
C PHE A 179 51.52 -8.92 -7.18
N MET A 180 52.26 -9.31 -8.22
CA MET A 180 52.22 -10.69 -8.74
C MET A 180 52.66 -11.70 -7.67
N LYS A 181 53.72 -11.38 -6.92
CA LYS A 181 54.18 -12.22 -5.80
C LYS A 181 53.12 -12.38 -4.72
N ASP A 182 52.49 -11.29 -4.30
CA ASP A 182 51.44 -11.30 -3.28
C ASP A 182 50.25 -12.15 -3.73
N VAL A 183 49.82 -12.02 -4.99
CA VAL A 183 48.75 -12.85 -5.58
C VAL A 183 49.11 -14.33 -5.53
N MET A 184 50.29 -14.70 -6.04
CA MET A 184 50.73 -16.10 -6.10
C MET A 184 50.95 -16.69 -4.70
N LYS A 185 51.51 -15.94 -3.74
CA LYS A 185 51.68 -16.39 -2.35
C LYS A 185 50.34 -16.69 -1.70
N LYS A 186 49.36 -15.80 -1.89
CA LYS A 186 48.04 -15.95 -1.27
C LYS A 186 47.25 -17.12 -1.87
N LEU A 187 47.38 -17.34 -3.18
CA LEU A 187 46.73 -18.43 -3.91
C LEU A 187 47.60 -19.70 -4.03
N GLY A 188 48.76 -19.74 -3.38
CA GLY A 188 49.72 -20.85 -3.55
C GLY A 188 49.22 -22.23 -3.09
N ASN A 189 48.23 -22.24 -2.19
CA ASN A 189 47.60 -23.46 -1.67
C ASN A 189 46.33 -23.89 -2.43
N SER A 190 45.98 -23.23 -3.53
CA SER A 190 44.79 -23.56 -4.30
C SER A 190 45.08 -24.35 -5.57
N SER A 191 44.03 -24.57 -6.37
CA SER A 191 44.05 -25.25 -7.67
C SER A 191 44.58 -24.35 -8.81
N TYR A 192 45.04 -23.13 -8.49
CA TYR A 192 45.59 -22.18 -9.45
C TYR A 192 47.02 -22.57 -9.86
N GLN A 193 47.28 -22.50 -11.15
CA GLN A 193 48.63 -22.54 -11.70
C GLN A 193 48.91 -21.22 -12.39
N PHE A 194 50.13 -20.71 -12.23
CA PHE A 194 50.52 -19.40 -12.73
C PHE A 194 51.57 -19.52 -13.83
N ALA A 195 51.54 -18.57 -14.75
CA ALA A 195 52.64 -18.26 -15.65
C ALA A 195 52.80 -16.73 -15.70
N ALA A 196 53.99 -16.25 -16.06
CA ALA A 196 54.26 -14.83 -16.16
C ALA A 196 54.96 -14.49 -17.47
N VAL A 197 54.47 -13.47 -18.15
CA VAL A 197 55.00 -12.97 -19.41
C VAL A 197 55.21 -11.47 -19.28
N GLN A 198 56.46 -11.05 -19.45
CA GLN A 198 56.79 -9.64 -19.59
C GLN A 198 56.63 -9.23 -21.05
N PHE A 199 56.00 -8.09 -21.31
CA PHE A 199 55.88 -7.56 -22.67
C PHE A 199 56.36 -6.11 -22.78
N SER A 200 56.95 -5.80 -23.92
CA SER A 200 57.32 -4.44 -24.31
C SER A 200 57.28 -4.33 -25.85
N SER A 201 58.39 -4.07 -26.54
CA SER A 201 58.48 -4.28 -28.00
C SER A 201 58.55 -5.77 -28.38
N THR A 202 59.05 -6.60 -27.46
CA THR A 202 59.15 -8.06 -27.55
C THR A 202 58.45 -8.72 -26.35
N PHE A 203 58.24 -10.03 -26.40
CA PHE A 203 57.53 -10.80 -25.37
C PHE A 203 58.46 -11.87 -24.80
N LYS A 204 58.50 -12.03 -23.48
CA LYS A 204 59.32 -13.05 -22.81
C LYS A 204 58.51 -13.74 -21.73
N THR A 205 58.41 -15.06 -21.83
CA THR A 205 57.87 -15.90 -20.74
C THR A 205 58.93 -15.99 -19.64
N GLU A 206 58.69 -15.37 -18.49
CA GLU A 206 59.62 -15.39 -17.35
C GLU A 206 59.56 -16.74 -16.62
N PHE A 207 58.37 -17.33 -16.53
CA PHE A 207 58.16 -18.72 -16.14
C PHE A 207 56.83 -19.23 -16.71
N ASN A 208 56.77 -20.51 -17.04
CA ASN A 208 55.54 -21.18 -17.51
C ASN A 208 54.85 -21.98 -16.38
N PHE A 209 53.74 -22.67 -16.70
CA PHE A 209 52.97 -23.41 -15.70
C PHE A 209 53.75 -24.61 -15.12
N LEU A 210 54.57 -25.30 -15.92
CA LEU A 210 55.44 -26.37 -15.42
C LEU A 210 56.47 -25.84 -14.42
N ASP A 211 57.10 -24.72 -14.71
CA ASP A 211 58.07 -24.07 -13.82
C ASP A 211 57.41 -23.72 -12.48
N TYR A 212 56.20 -23.17 -12.53
CA TYR A 212 55.42 -22.86 -11.33
C TYR A 212 55.10 -24.11 -10.51
N VAL A 213 54.63 -25.20 -11.14
CA VAL A 213 54.30 -26.44 -10.44
C VAL A 213 55.52 -27.08 -9.77
N GLN A 214 56.71 -26.94 -10.35
CA GLN A 214 57.96 -27.48 -9.81
C GLN A 214 58.50 -26.68 -8.62
N VAL A 215 58.48 -25.34 -8.71
CA VAL A 215 59.12 -24.48 -7.69
C VAL A 215 58.13 -23.98 -6.64
N ARG A 216 56.92 -23.59 -7.05
CA ARG A 216 55.84 -22.98 -6.22
C ARG A 216 56.30 -21.88 -5.26
N ASP A 217 57.39 -21.17 -5.58
CA ASP A 217 57.89 -20.04 -4.82
C ASP A 217 57.98 -18.79 -5.71
N PRO A 218 57.06 -17.82 -5.53
CA PRO A 218 57.05 -16.55 -6.24
C PRO A 218 58.34 -15.73 -6.14
N ASP A 219 59.06 -15.84 -5.02
CA ASP A 219 60.29 -15.07 -4.82
C ASP A 219 61.43 -15.60 -5.67
N ILE A 220 61.47 -16.91 -5.92
CA ILE A 220 62.46 -17.57 -6.78
C ILE A 220 62.11 -17.36 -8.25
N LEU A 221 60.84 -17.61 -8.62
CA LEU A 221 60.37 -17.54 -10.01
C LEU A 221 60.52 -16.14 -10.61
N LEU A 222 60.42 -15.09 -9.79
CA LEU A 222 60.53 -13.70 -10.23
C LEU A 222 61.85 -13.03 -9.82
N ALA A 223 62.85 -13.76 -9.30
CA ALA A 223 64.10 -13.19 -8.79
C ALA A 223 64.96 -12.51 -9.87
N HIS A 224 64.95 -13.04 -11.09
CA HIS A 224 65.85 -12.65 -12.18
C HIS A 224 65.13 -11.96 -13.34
N VAL A 225 63.95 -11.39 -13.07
CA VAL A 225 63.20 -10.64 -14.09
C VAL A 225 63.87 -9.30 -14.33
N GLU A 226 64.33 -9.08 -15.57
CA GLU A 226 64.97 -7.83 -16.00
C GLU A 226 63.96 -6.95 -16.73
N HIS A 227 63.94 -5.64 -16.42
CA HIS A 227 63.01 -4.68 -17.01
C HIS A 227 63.40 -4.34 -18.46
N MET A 228 62.54 -4.62 -19.43
CA MET A 228 62.83 -4.48 -20.87
C MET A 228 63.03 -3.03 -21.35
N ARG A 229 62.26 -2.07 -20.85
CA ARG A 229 62.34 -0.62 -21.11
C ARG A 229 62.18 -0.19 -22.58
N LEU A 230 61.30 -0.84 -23.36
CA LEU A 230 61.00 -0.48 -24.76
C LEU A 230 59.54 0.03 -24.92
N LEU A 231 58.85 -0.31 -26.02
CA LEU A 231 57.47 0.11 -26.32
C LEU A 231 56.40 -0.75 -25.59
N THR A 232 55.12 -0.62 -25.95
CA THR A 232 53.98 -1.28 -25.27
C THR A 232 53.11 -2.03 -26.30
N ASN A 233 53.63 -3.11 -26.90
CA ASN A 233 52.93 -3.85 -27.95
C ASN A 233 51.90 -4.84 -27.37
N THR A 234 50.75 -4.31 -26.92
CA THR A 234 49.71 -5.07 -26.21
C THR A 234 48.97 -6.07 -27.10
N PHE A 235 48.70 -5.75 -28.38
CA PHE A 235 47.99 -6.70 -29.27
C PHE A 235 48.82 -7.95 -29.53
N GLY A 236 50.10 -7.76 -29.88
CA GLY A 236 51.03 -8.86 -30.10
C GLY A 236 51.24 -9.70 -28.85
N ALA A 237 51.33 -9.05 -27.69
CA ALA A 237 51.54 -9.70 -26.40
C ALA A 237 50.36 -10.63 -26.00
N ILE A 238 49.12 -10.18 -26.18
CA ILE A 238 47.92 -11.00 -25.91
C ILE A 238 47.87 -12.21 -26.85
N ASN A 239 48.16 -12.02 -28.14
CA ASN A 239 48.18 -13.11 -29.11
C ASN A 239 49.30 -14.12 -28.80
N TYR A 240 50.49 -13.65 -28.38
CA TYR A 240 51.58 -14.50 -27.93
C TYR A 240 51.17 -15.36 -26.73
N VAL A 241 50.49 -14.79 -25.72
CA VAL A 241 50.00 -15.57 -24.57
C VAL A 241 49.00 -16.64 -25.02
N ALA A 242 48.05 -16.29 -25.89
CA ALA A 242 47.03 -17.21 -26.36
C ALA A 242 47.61 -18.39 -27.16
N THR A 243 48.67 -18.16 -27.94
CA THR A 243 49.25 -19.14 -28.87
C THR A 243 50.48 -19.86 -28.35
N GLU A 244 51.28 -19.25 -27.48
CA GLU A 244 52.58 -19.81 -27.06
C GLU A 244 52.63 -20.19 -25.58
N VAL A 245 51.74 -19.67 -24.72
CA VAL A 245 51.82 -19.88 -23.26
C VAL A 245 50.75 -20.84 -22.75
N PHE A 246 49.51 -20.73 -23.23
CA PHE A 246 48.42 -21.67 -22.90
C PHE A 246 48.55 -23.00 -23.66
N GLN A 247 49.75 -23.59 -23.63
CA GLN A 247 50.10 -24.83 -24.29
C GLN A 247 50.21 -25.98 -23.29
N PRO A 248 49.62 -27.16 -23.57
CA PRO A 248 49.75 -28.34 -22.72
C PRO A 248 51.20 -28.76 -22.46
N GLU A 249 52.07 -28.54 -23.45
CA GLU A 249 53.50 -28.81 -23.41
C GLU A 249 54.23 -27.99 -22.35
N LEU A 250 53.68 -26.81 -22.01
CA LEU A 250 54.19 -25.88 -21.01
C LEU A 250 53.43 -25.95 -19.68
N GLY A 251 52.59 -26.99 -19.51
CA GLY A 251 51.88 -27.28 -18.27
C GLY A 251 50.46 -26.73 -18.18
N ALA A 252 49.96 -26.07 -19.23
CA ALA A 252 48.58 -25.61 -19.25
C ALA A 252 47.61 -26.82 -19.27
N ARG A 253 46.60 -26.79 -18.42
CA ARG A 253 45.61 -27.85 -18.26
C ARG A 253 44.44 -27.62 -19.22
N PRO A 254 44.05 -28.62 -20.04
CA PRO A 254 42.97 -28.45 -21.01
C PRO A 254 41.59 -28.29 -20.36
N ASP A 255 41.42 -28.79 -19.13
CA ASP A 255 40.17 -28.70 -18.37
C ASP A 255 40.03 -27.42 -17.54
N ALA A 256 41.13 -26.66 -17.36
CA ALA A 256 41.18 -25.46 -16.54
C ALA A 256 40.60 -24.22 -17.24
N THR A 257 40.04 -23.29 -16.47
CA THR A 257 39.67 -21.97 -16.98
C THR A 257 40.92 -21.15 -17.24
N LYS A 258 41.04 -20.61 -18.46
CA LYS A 258 42.15 -19.76 -18.89
C LYS A 258 41.87 -18.31 -18.48
N VAL A 259 42.70 -17.75 -17.62
CA VAL A 259 42.59 -16.36 -17.15
C VAL A 259 43.86 -15.58 -17.49
N LEU A 260 43.69 -14.38 -18.01
CA LEU A 260 44.78 -13.46 -18.35
C LEU A 260 44.60 -12.16 -17.54
N ILE A 261 45.59 -11.80 -16.74
CA ILE A 261 45.65 -10.50 -16.05
C ILE A 261 46.69 -9.64 -16.75
N ILE A 262 46.21 -8.60 -17.43
CA ILE A 262 47.03 -7.63 -18.15
C ILE A 262 47.29 -6.45 -17.22
N ILE A 263 48.55 -6.07 -17.03
CA ILE A 263 48.95 -4.93 -16.19
C ILE A 263 49.74 -3.96 -17.06
N THR A 264 49.28 -2.73 -17.24
CA THR A 264 49.92 -1.73 -18.11
C THR A 264 49.76 -0.31 -17.60
N ASP A 265 50.73 0.56 -17.90
CA ASP A 265 50.71 1.99 -17.54
C ASP A 265 50.44 2.93 -18.72
N GLY A 266 50.23 2.39 -19.91
CA GLY A 266 50.09 3.17 -21.15
C GLY A 266 49.23 2.51 -22.22
N GLU A 267 48.88 3.29 -23.24
CA GLU A 267 48.14 2.79 -24.40
C GLU A 267 49.01 1.88 -25.28
N ALA A 268 48.37 0.96 -25.99
CA ALA A 268 49.07 0.05 -26.91
C ALA A 268 49.75 0.82 -28.05
N THR A 269 51.03 0.53 -28.31
CA THR A 269 51.80 1.13 -29.41
C THR A 269 51.63 0.40 -30.74
N ASP A 270 51.07 -0.80 -30.70
CA ASP A 270 50.72 -1.61 -31.87
C ASP A 270 49.21 -1.57 -32.18
N LYS A 271 48.84 -2.14 -33.34
CA LYS A 271 47.46 -2.26 -33.80
C LYS A 271 47.22 -3.67 -34.33
N GLY A 272 46.06 -4.24 -34.04
CA GLY A 272 45.69 -5.57 -34.52
C GLY A 272 44.33 -6.03 -34.00
N SER A 273 44.10 -7.33 -34.01
CA SER A 273 42.97 -8.00 -33.35
C SER A 273 43.48 -9.00 -32.30
N ILE A 274 42.62 -9.36 -31.35
CA ILE A 274 42.91 -10.36 -30.30
C ILE A 274 41.97 -11.57 -30.40
N GLU A 275 41.52 -11.90 -31.61
CA GLU A 275 40.58 -13.01 -31.85
C GLU A 275 41.12 -14.35 -31.35
N ALA A 276 42.44 -14.57 -31.41
CA ALA A 276 43.08 -15.77 -30.87
C ALA A 276 42.89 -15.95 -29.34
N ALA A 277 42.57 -14.86 -28.62
CA ALA A 277 42.38 -14.86 -27.18
C ALA A 277 40.90 -14.80 -26.76
N GLN A 278 39.96 -15.02 -27.68
CA GLN A 278 38.52 -14.85 -27.42
C GLN A 278 38.00 -15.78 -26.32
N ASP A 279 38.55 -16.99 -26.22
CA ASP A 279 38.21 -18.02 -25.22
C ASP A 279 38.90 -17.84 -23.85
N ILE A 280 39.64 -16.75 -23.66
CA ILE A 280 40.37 -16.45 -22.42
C ILE A 280 39.62 -15.38 -21.64
N ILE A 281 39.44 -15.55 -20.33
CA ILE A 281 38.89 -14.50 -19.46
C ILE A 281 39.99 -13.47 -19.20
N ARG A 282 39.77 -12.22 -19.62
CA ARG A 282 40.81 -11.17 -19.64
C ARG A 282 40.46 -10.02 -18.70
N TYR A 283 41.27 -9.84 -17.67
CA TYR A 283 41.28 -8.64 -16.82
C TYR A 283 42.37 -7.69 -17.33
N ILE A 284 42.08 -6.39 -17.34
CA ILE A 284 43.08 -5.36 -17.62
C ILE A 284 43.12 -4.33 -16.49
N ILE A 285 44.33 -4.07 -16.01
CA ILE A 285 44.63 -3.14 -14.94
C ILE A 285 45.46 -2.01 -15.56
N GLY A 286 44.81 -0.88 -15.78
CA GLY A 286 45.43 0.36 -16.26
C GLY A 286 45.87 1.22 -15.09
N ILE A 287 47.16 1.54 -15.00
CA ILE A 287 47.74 2.23 -13.84
C ILE A 287 48.41 3.54 -14.25
N GLY A 288 48.17 4.59 -13.47
CA GLY A 288 48.93 5.82 -13.56
C GLY A 288 48.32 6.89 -14.46
N ARG A 289 49.13 7.93 -14.74
CA ARG A 289 48.65 9.22 -15.28
C ARG A 289 48.09 9.17 -16.70
N HIS A 290 48.41 8.13 -17.47
CA HIS A 290 47.97 7.98 -18.86
C HIS A 290 46.48 7.64 -18.98
N PHE A 291 45.86 7.10 -17.92
CA PHE A 291 44.44 6.73 -17.88
C PHE A 291 43.56 7.74 -17.12
N ARG A 292 43.92 9.03 -17.11
CA ARG A 292 43.15 10.08 -16.42
C ARG A 292 41.86 10.48 -17.13
N THR A 293 41.78 10.36 -18.45
CA THR A 293 40.61 10.74 -19.24
C THR A 293 39.75 9.51 -19.55
N LYS A 294 38.44 9.70 -19.72
CA LYS A 294 37.54 8.60 -20.13
C LYS A 294 37.96 8.00 -21.47
N GLU A 295 38.37 8.84 -22.42
CA GLU A 295 38.80 8.40 -23.75
C GLU A 295 39.98 7.43 -23.68
N SER A 296 41.00 7.70 -22.85
CA SER A 296 42.13 6.78 -22.71
C SER A 296 41.77 5.51 -21.94
N GLN A 297 40.83 5.58 -20.99
CA GLN A 297 40.29 4.39 -20.30
C GLN A 297 39.50 3.49 -21.25
N GLU A 298 38.71 4.07 -22.16
CA GLU A 298 37.92 3.34 -23.15
C GLU A 298 38.80 2.56 -24.13
N THR A 299 40.04 3.02 -24.38
CA THR A 299 40.99 2.25 -25.22
C THR A 299 41.31 0.87 -24.65
N LEU A 300 41.16 0.66 -23.33
CA LEU A 300 41.42 -0.62 -22.67
C LEU A 300 40.25 -1.60 -22.81
N HIS A 301 39.03 -1.12 -23.09
CA HIS A 301 37.83 -1.96 -23.19
C HIS A 301 37.97 -3.05 -24.26
N LYS A 302 38.71 -2.79 -25.33
CA LYS A 302 38.95 -3.76 -26.42
C LYS A 302 39.84 -4.93 -26.02
N PHE A 303 40.58 -4.84 -24.92
CA PHE A 303 41.49 -5.90 -24.45
C PHE A 303 40.87 -6.77 -23.36
N ALA A 304 39.91 -6.23 -22.60
CA ALA A 304 39.22 -6.92 -21.52
C ALA A 304 38.12 -7.87 -22.02
N SER A 305 37.56 -8.65 -21.10
CA SER A 305 36.26 -9.33 -21.29
C SER A 305 35.10 -8.38 -21.00
N LYS A 306 33.88 -8.74 -21.39
CA LYS A 306 32.65 -7.96 -21.11
C LYS A 306 31.91 -8.58 -19.91
N PRO A 307 31.24 -7.78 -19.04
CA PRO A 307 31.09 -6.32 -19.08
C PRO A 307 32.36 -5.56 -18.63
N THR A 308 32.62 -4.39 -19.22
CA THR A 308 33.87 -3.63 -19.00
C THR A 308 34.02 -3.14 -17.57
N GLU A 309 32.92 -2.85 -16.86
CA GLU A 309 32.92 -2.42 -15.45
C GLU A 309 33.54 -3.48 -14.51
N GLU A 310 33.48 -4.76 -14.90
CA GLU A 310 34.03 -5.85 -14.11
C GLU A 310 35.51 -6.13 -14.44
N PHE A 311 35.84 -6.15 -15.73
CA PHE A 311 37.14 -6.63 -16.21
C PHE A 311 38.18 -5.52 -16.47
N VAL A 312 37.77 -4.25 -16.45
CA VAL A 312 38.66 -3.09 -16.61
C VAL A 312 38.82 -2.39 -15.26
N LYS A 313 40.04 -2.31 -14.75
CA LYS A 313 40.36 -1.68 -13.47
C LYS A 313 41.32 -0.53 -13.71
N ILE A 314 40.87 0.68 -13.41
CA ILE A 314 41.66 1.90 -13.56
C ILE A 314 42.15 2.37 -12.21
N MET A 315 43.44 2.66 -12.13
CA MET A 315 44.10 3.05 -10.88
C MET A 315 44.92 4.31 -11.13
N ASP A 316 44.79 5.28 -10.24
CA ASP A 316 45.57 6.52 -10.27
C ASP A 316 47.01 6.30 -9.80
N THR A 317 47.25 5.37 -8.86
CA THR A 317 48.58 5.06 -8.32
C THR A 317 48.83 3.56 -8.13
N PHE A 318 50.11 3.16 -8.14
CA PHE A 318 50.54 1.77 -7.98
C PHE A 318 50.34 1.22 -6.56
N GLU A 319 50.18 2.07 -5.53
CA GLU A 319 49.95 1.64 -4.15
C GLU A 319 48.59 0.95 -3.98
N LYS A 320 47.60 1.38 -4.75
CA LYS A 320 46.23 0.83 -4.67
C LYS A 320 46.12 -0.60 -5.19
N LEU A 321 47.16 -1.14 -5.85
CA LEU A 321 47.19 -2.54 -6.33
C LEU A 321 46.89 -3.55 -5.21
N LYS A 322 47.28 -3.22 -3.96
CA LYS A 322 46.99 -4.04 -2.78
C LYS A 322 45.50 -4.09 -2.42
N ASP A 323 44.79 -2.98 -2.57
CA ASP A 323 43.34 -2.90 -2.31
C ASP A 323 42.57 -3.68 -3.38
N LEU A 324 42.99 -3.54 -4.65
CA LEU A 324 42.45 -4.30 -5.76
C LEU A 324 42.65 -5.81 -5.58
N PHE A 325 43.79 -6.23 -5.01
CA PHE A 325 44.01 -7.63 -4.70
C PHE A 325 42.97 -8.15 -3.73
N THR A 326 42.59 -7.41 -2.68
CA THR A 326 41.55 -7.84 -1.74
C THR A 326 40.18 -7.98 -2.43
N GLU A 327 39.86 -7.11 -3.39
CA GLU A 327 38.63 -7.17 -4.19
C GLU A 327 38.62 -8.37 -5.15
N LEU A 328 39.68 -8.53 -5.97
CA LEU A 328 39.87 -9.66 -6.88
C LEU A 328 39.93 -10.98 -6.10
N GLN A 329 40.63 -11.01 -4.98
CA GLN A 329 40.76 -12.14 -4.07
C GLN A 329 39.40 -12.56 -3.52
N ARG A 330 38.55 -11.64 -3.03
CA ARG A 330 37.22 -12.00 -2.50
C ARG A 330 36.37 -12.66 -3.60
N LYS A 331 36.49 -12.21 -4.85
CA LYS A 331 35.83 -12.87 -5.99
C LYS A 331 36.44 -14.25 -6.29
N ILE A 332 37.77 -14.37 -6.27
CA ILE A 332 38.52 -15.62 -6.50
C ILE A 332 38.25 -16.70 -5.42
N TYR A 333 38.11 -16.33 -4.15
CA TYR A 333 37.77 -17.31 -3.10
C TYR A 333 36.31 -17.78 -3.14
N VAL A 334 35.37 -16.91 -3.57
CA VAL A 334 34.00 -17.35 -3.87
C VAL A 334 34.02 -18.40 -4.98
N ILE A 335 34.94 -18.26 -5.96
CA ILE A 335 35.18 -19.23 -7.04
C ILE A 335 35.76 -20.56 -6.50
N GLU A 336 36.77 -20.57 -5.62
CA GLU A 336 37.30 -21.82 -5.02
C GLU A 336 36.29 -22.54 -4.11
N GLY A 337 35.44 -21.77 -3.41
CA GLY A 337 34.32 -22.30 -2.62
C GLY A 337 33.23 -22.98 -3.45
N THR A 338 33.22 -22.81 -4.78
CA THR A 338 32.28 -23.50 -5.67
C THR A 338 32.70 -24.93 -6.02
N SER A 339 33.95 -25.33 -5.74
CA SER A 339 34.52 -26.64 -6.06
C SER A 339 34.55 -27.61 -4.86
N LYS A 340 34.52 -27.11 -3.61
CA LYS A 340 34.50 -27.94 -2.40
C LYS A 340 33.16 -27.84 -1.67
N GLN A 341 32.25 -28.75 -2.02
CA GLN A 341 31.11 -29.29 -1.24
C GLN A 341 30.11 -28.36 -0.50
N ASP A 342 30.34 -27.06 -0.31
CA ASP A 342 29.42 -26.17 0.41
C ASP A 342 29.32 -24.78 -0.25
N LEU A 343 28.46 -24.67 -1.28
CA LEU A 343 27.95 -23.38 -1.77
C LEU A 343 27.04 -22.76 -0.70
N THR A 344 27.55 -21.82 0.10
CA THR A 344 26.72 -21.10 1.09
C THR A 344 26.28 -19.71 0.64
N SER A 345 26.84 -19.14 -0.45
CA SER A 345 26.44 -17.83 -0.96
C SER A 345 26.61 -17.65 -2.48
N PHE A 346 25.63 -17.00 -3.11
CA PHE A 346 25.55 -16.68 -4.54
C PHE A 346 25.49 -15.16 -4.75
N ASN A 347 26.20 -14.67 -5.77
CA ASN A 347 26.20 -13.28 -6.19
C ASN A 347 25.27 -13.05 -7.39
N MET A 348 25.69 -13.44 -8.61
CA MET A 348 24.91 -13.25 -9.86
C MET A 348 24.73 -14.56 -10.64
N GLU A 349 25.32 -15.66 -10.14
CA GLU A 349 25.30 -16.99 -10.74
C GLU A 349 23.87 -17.51 -10.91
N LEU A 350 22.98 -17.16 -9.98
CA LEU A 350 21.55 -17.51 -10.00
C LEU A 350 20.66 -16.28 -10.17
N SER A 351 21.18 -15.19 -10.73
CA SER A 351 20.52 -13.88 -10.80
C SER A 351 19.08 -13.92 -11.35
N SER A 352 18.79 -14.86 -12.27
CA SER A 352 17.49 -14.95 -12.95
C SER A 352 17.07 -13.60 -13.53
N SER A 353 18.04 -12.87 -14.11
CA SER A 353 17.82 -11.57 -14.72
C SER A 353 16.77 -11.63 -15.84
N GLY A 354 16.02 -10.55 -16.04
CA GLY A 354 14.95 -10.50 -17.04
C GLY A 354 13.68 -11.23 -16.63
N ILE A 355 13.52 -11.58 -15.34
CA ILE A 355 12.28 -12.15 -14.80
C ILE A 355 11.12 -11.16 -14.83
N SER A 356 11.44 -9.88 -14.67
CA SER A 356 10.58 -8.71 -14.86
C SER A 356 11.35 -7.67 -15.66
N ALA A 357 10.63 -6.77 -16.30
CA ALA A 357 11.23 -5.69 -17.06
C ALA A 357 10.26 -4.51 -17.12
N ASP A 358 10.79 -3.32 -17.36
CA ASP A 358 9.99 -2.15 -17.74
C ASP A 358 10.82 -1.17 -18.58
N LEU A 359 10.16 -0.45 -19.48
CA LEU A 359 10.77 0.49 -20.43
C LEU A 359 10.12 1.87 -20.29
N SER A 360 10.96 2.90 -20.14
CA SER A 360 10.51 4.29 -20.18
C SER A 360 11.55 5.18 -20.84
N ARG A 361 11.12 5.97 -21.82
CA ARG A 361 11.97 6.94 -22.55
C ARG A 361 13.26 6.31 -23.10
N GLY A 362 13.19 5.08 -23.61
CA GLY A 362 14.33 4.34 -24.15
C GLY A 362 15.27 3.70 -23.11
N HIS A 363 15.01 3.87 -21.81
CA HIS A 363 15.75 3.19 -20.73
C HIS A 363 15.04 1.89 -20.33
N ALA A 364 15.76 0.78 -20.37
CA ALA A 364 15.24 -0.52 -19.99
C ALA A 364 15.81 -0.94 -18.63
N ALA A 365 14.93 -1.30 -17.70
CA ALA A 365 15.29 -1.90 -16.44
C ALA A 365 14.80 -3.35 -16.41
N VAL A 366 15.64 -4.28 -15.96
CA VAL A 366 15.25 -5.69 -15.82
C VAL A 366 15.50 -6.21 -14.42
N GLY A 367 14.53 -6.88 -13.82
CA GLY A 367 14.66 -7.47 -12.50
C GLY A 367 15.62 -8.66 -12.46
N ALA A 368 16.34 -8.83 -11.36
CA ALA A 368 17.31 -9.90 -11.11
C ALA A 368 17.13 -10.46 -9.69
N VAL A 369 16.03 -11.18 -9.47
CA VAL A 369 15.57 -11.64 -8.15
C VAL A 369 16.54 -12.55 -7.40
N GLY A 370 17.41 -13.27 -8.11
CA GLY A 370 18.37 -14.20 -7.52
C GLY A 370 19.70 -13.57 -7.14
N ALA A 371 19.88 -12.27 -7.40
CA ALA A 371 21.10 -11.57 -7.03
C ALA A 371 21.32 -11.56 -5.51
N LYS A 372 22.58 -11.71 -5.07
CA LYS A 372 23.02 -11.65 -3.67
C LYS A 372 22.19 -12.54 -2.73
N ASP A 373 22.26 -13.86 -2.89
CA ASP A 373 21.46 -14.82 -2.10
C ASP A 373 19.96 -14.54 -2.16
N TRP A 374 19.44 -14.31 -3.37
CA TRP A 374 18.04 -13.98 -3.61
C TRP A 374 17.55 -12.72 -2.87
N ALA A 375 18.47 -11.85 -2.41
CA ALA A 375 18.06 -10.53 -1.95
C ALA A 375 17.42 -9.74 -3.10
N GLY A 376 17.97 -9.90 -4.29
CA GLY A 376 17.45 -9.35 -5.54
C GLY A 376 17.88 -7.91 -5.79
N GLY A 377 17.37 -7.38 -6.89
CA GLY A 377 17.67 -6.06 -7.44
C GLY A 377 17.19 -5.96 -8.88
N PHE A 378 17.60 -4.91 -9.57
CA PHE A 378 17.37 -4.73 -11.00
C PHE A 378 18.66 -4.30 -11.69
N LEU A 379 18.68 -4.44 -13.02
CA LEU A 379 19.78 -4.09 -13.90
C LEU A 379 19.31 -2.96 -14.82
N ASP A 380 19.95 -1.80 -14.73
CA ASP A 380 19.77 -0.67 -15.65
C ASP A 380 20.57 -0.96 -16.94
N LEU A 381 19.89 -1.22 -18.05
CA LEU A 381 20.51 -1.60 -19.32
C LEU A 381 20.94 -0.37 -20.11
N LYS A 382 22.17 -0.36 -20.63
CA LYS A 382 22.65 0.70 -21.51
C LYS A 382 22.02 0.61 -22.91
N GLU A 383 22.06 1.71 -23.66
CA GLU A 383 21.43 1.83 -25.00
C GLU A 383 21.93 0.80 -26.03
N ASP A 384 23.17 0.31 -25.86
CA ASP A 384 23.79 -0.70 -26.74
C ASP A 384 23.35 -2.14 -26.40
N PHE A 385 22.64 -2.33 -25.30
CA PHE A 385 22.17 -3.62 -24.80
C PHE A 385 23.29 -4.63 -24.48
N GLN A 386 24.56 -4.18 -24.42
CA GLN A 386 25.72 -5.03 -24.15
C GLN A 386 26.22 -4.94 -22.71
N ASP A 387 25.84 -3.88 -22.00
CA ASP A 387 26.32 -3.61 -20.65
C ASP A 387 25.16 -3.17 -19.74
N ALA A 388 25.31 -3.41 -18.43
CA ALA A 388 24.26 -3.23 -17.45
C ALA A 388 24.79 -2.89 -16.06
N THR A 389 24.16 -1.95 -15.39
CA THR A 389 24.51 -1.56 -14.01
C THR A 389 23.53 -2.19 -13.02
N PHE A 390 24.04 -2.94 -12.04
CA PHE A 390 23.22 -3.55 -10.98
C PHE A 390 22.86 -2.55 -9.89
N VAL A 391 21.58 -2.53 -9.52
CA VAL A 391 21.02 -1.74 -8.44
C VAL A 391 20.23 -2.66 -7.51
N GLY A 392 20.47 -2.60 -6.21
CA GLY A 392 19.78 -3.43 -5.22
C GLY A 392 19.82 -2.81 -3.84
N ASN A 393 19.58 -3.63 -2.81
CA ASN A 393 19.60 -3.19 -1.41
C ASN A 393 20.97 -2.61 -1.01
N ALA A 394 20.98 -1.37 -0.50
CA ALA A 394 22.18 -0.70 -0.02
C ALA A 394 21.91 -0.03 1.35
N PRO A 395 22.52 -0.51 2.46
CA PRO A 395 23.43 -1.64 2.57
C PRO A 395 22.73 -3.00 2.41
N LEU A 396 23.49 -4.03 2.00
CA LEU A 396 22.97 -5.40 1.96
C LEU A 396 22.91 -5.96 3.39
N THR A 397 21.70 -6.12 3.92
CA THR A 397 21.48 -6.65 5.27
C THR A 397 21.03 -8.13 5.22
N PRO A 398 21.20 -8.91 6.30
CA PRO A 398 20.73 -10.30 6.37
C PRO A 398 19.22 -10.43 6.13
N GLU A 399 18.44 -9.43 6.54
CA GLU A 399 16.97 -9.41 6.42
C GLU A 399 16.51 -9.32 4.97
N ALA A 400 17.34 -8.74 4.10
CA ALA A 400 17.05 -8.60 2.69
C ALA A 400 17.21 -9.92 1.91
N LYS A 401 18.00 -10.88 2.41
CA LYS A 401 18.23 -12.17 1.73
C LYS A 401 16.92 -12.92 1.50
N SER A 402 16.82 -13.62 0.38
CA SER A 402 15.58 -14.31 -0.05
C SER A 402 14.34 -13.40 -0.17
N GLY A 403 14.54 -12.08 -0.33
CA GLY A 403 13.47 -11.09 -0.47
C GLY A 403 12.86 -10.98 -1.87
N TYR A 404 13.59 -11.43 -2.90
CA TYR A 404 13.20 -11.33 -4.32
C TYR A 404 12.97 -9.90 -4.81
N LEU A 405 13.80 -8.94 -4.39
CA LEU A 405 13.74 -7.59 -4.96
C LEU A 405 13.90 -7.65 -6.49
N GLY A 406 13.10 -6.87 -7.20
CA GLY A 406 13.04 -6.91 -8.67
C GLY A 406 12.14 -8.02 -9.21
N TYR A 407 11.30 -8.65 -8.37
CA TYR A 407 10.24 -9.53 -8.87
C TYR A 407 9.27 -8.75 -9.77
N THR A 408 9.05 -7.48 -9.43
CA THR A 408 8.40 -6.45 -10.24
C THR A 408 9.31 -5.24 -10.32
N VAL A 409 9.29 -4.57 -11.47
CA VAL A 409 9.94 -3.28 -11.69
C VAL A 409 8.97 -2.41 -12.48
N THR A 410 8.83 -1.14 -12.10
CA THR A 410 7.90 -0.21 -12.75
C THR A 410 8.46 1.21 -12.71
N TRP A 411 8.53 1.86 -13.85
CA TRP A 411 8.90 3.26 -13.98
C TRP A 411 7.75 4.16 -13.52
N LEU A 412 8.10 5.23 -12.80
CA LEU A 412 7.21 6.31 -12.39
C LEU A 412 7.74 7.61 -13.00
N PRO A 413 7.48 7.83 -14.31
CA PRO A 413 7.96 9.00 -15.02
C PRO A 413 7.36 10.29 -14.46
N SER A 414 8.10 11.37 -14.66
CA SER A 414 7.73 12.71 -14.23
C SER A 414 8.47 13.73 -15.11
N GLN A 415 7.81 14.83 -15.45
CA GLN A 415 8.34 15.96 -16.23
C GLN A 415 8.79 17.13 -15.32
N GLY A 416 8.08 17.37 -14.21
CA GLY A 416 8.36 18.42 -13.23
C GLY A 416 9.14 17.96 -12.00
N HIS A 417 9.02 16.69 -11.61
CA HIS A 417 9.80 16.06 -10.55
C HIS A 417 10.80 15.03 -11.12
N THR A 418 11.60 14.43 -10.25
CA THR A 418 12.54 13.39 -10.63
C THR A 418 11.78 12.08 -10.91
N SER A 419 12.12 11.43 -12.03
CA SER A 419 11.58 10.12 -12.38
C SER A 419 12.08 9.05 -11.41
N LEU A 420 11.18 8.19 -10.96
CA LEU A 420 11.48 7.13 -10.01
C LEU A 420 11.32 5.75 -10.66
N LEU A 421 11.92 4.74 -10.05
CA LEU A 421 11.70 3.35 -10.37
C LEU A 421 11.29 2.60 -9.10
N ALA A 422 10.12 1.99 -9.13
CA ALA A 422 9.63 1.13 -8.07
C ALA A 422 10.05 -0.31 -8.33
N ALA A 423 10.54 -1.01 -7.30
CA ALA A 423 10.87 -2.42 -7.38
C ALA A 423 10.28 -3.19 -6.18
N GLY A 424 9.54 -4.25 -6.47
CA GLY A 424 8.91 -5.10 -5.46
C GLY A 424 9.82 -6.24 -5.01
N ALA A 425 9.79 -6.52 -3.70
CA ALA A 425 10.45 -7.62 -3.01
C ALA A 425 9.40 -8.44 -2.24
N PRO A 426 8.53 -9.21 -2.93
CA PRO A 426 7.34 -9.82 -2.32
C PRO A 426 7.63 -10.92 -1.31
N ARG A 427 8.88 -11.37 -1.19
CA ARG A 427 9.31 -12.35 -0.18
C ARG A 427 10.09 -11.73 0.98
N TYR A 428 10.33 -10.42 0.96
CA TYR A 428 11.06 -9.74 2.04
C TYR A 428 10.40 -10.06 3.40
N GLN A 429 11.17 -10.67 4.30
CA GLN A 429 10.70 -11.15 5.61
C GLN A 429 9.41 -12.00 5.54
N HIS A 430 9.18 -12.68 4.41
CA HIS A 430 7.95 -13.42 4.09
C HIS A 430 6.67 -12.56 4.02
N VAL A 431 6.75 -11.24 4.17
CA VAL A 431 5.62 -10.31 4.15
C VAL A 431 5.53 -9.60 2.80
N GLY A 432 6.66 -9.08 2.32
CA GLY A 432 6.76 -8.28 1.10
C GLY A 432 7.07 -6.80 1.39
N GLN A 433 7.73 -6.16 0.44
CA GLN A 433 8.16 -4.76 0.51
C GLN A 433 8.28 -4.18 -0.90
N VAL A 434 8.15 -2.87 -1.03
CA VAL A 434 8.44 -2.11 -2.26
C VAL A 434 9.48 -1.05 -1.95
N LEU A 435 10.49 -0.92 -2.81
CA LEU A 435 11.54 0.08 -2.72
C LEU A 435 11.45 1.04 -3.90
N LEU A 436 11.62 2.33 -3.64
CA LEU A 436 11.67 3.38 -4.66
C LEU A 436 13.10 3.85 -4.85
N PHE A 437 13.53 3.89 -6.11
CA PHE A 437 14.86 4.31 -6.53
C PHE A 437 14.78 5.55 -7.41
N GLN A 438 15.77 6.42 -7.28
CA GLN A 438 15.92 7.63 -8.07
C GLN A 438 17.30 7.63 -8.73
N LYS A 439 17.36 8.00 -10.00
CA LYS A 439 18.62 8.26 -10.71
C LYS A 439 19.01 9.73 -10.52
N GLN A 440 20.23 10.00 -10.07
CA GLN A 440 20.70 11.38 -9.90
C GLN A 440 20.89 12.08 -11.25
N GLU A 441 20.54 13.36 -11.32
CA GLU A 441 20.75 14.19 -12.52
C GLU A 441 22.24 14.28 -12.88
N GLY A 442 22.55 14.27 -14.18
CA GLY A 442 23.93 14.33 -14.68
C GLY A 442 24.68 12.99 -14.74
N GLY A 443 23.99 11.86 -14.58
CA GLY A 443 24.57 10.52 -14.69
C GLY A 443 25.21 10.00 -13.39
N GLY A 444 24.77 10.51 -12.24
CA GLY A 444 25.17 10.01 -10.92
C GLY A 444 24.60 8.62 -10.59
N PRO A 445 25.05 7.99 -9.50
CA PRO A 445 24.61 6.66 -9.10
C PRO A 445 23.12 6.66 -8.68
N TRP A 446 22.50 5.49 -8.79
CA TRP A 446 21.15 5.25 -8.26
C TRP A 446 21.13 5.37 -6.73
N SER A 447 20.08 5.98 -6.19
CA SER A 447 19.84 6.08 -4.75
C SER A 447 18.43 5.60 -4.39
N GLN A 448 18.33 4.83 -3.31
CA GLN A 448 17.04 4.45 -2.73
C GLN A 448 16.46 5.65 -1.94
N VAL A 449 15.23 6.04 -2.25
CA VAL A 449 14.58 7.23 -1.67
C VAL A 449 13.47 6.90 -0.69
N GLN A 450 12.81 5.76 -0.86
CA GLN A 450 11.71 5.35 0.02
C GLN A 450 11.58 3.83 0.09
N LYS A 451 11.01 3.37 1.19
CA LYS A 451 10.65 1.98 1.45
C LYS A 451 9.19 1.91 1.93
N ILE A 452 8.44 0.94 1.40
CA ILE A 452 7.04 0.69 1.72
C ILE A 452 6.92 -0.79 2.15
N ASP A 453 6.61 -1.03 3.41
CA ASP A 453 6.48 -2.38 3.98
C ASP A 453 5.05 -2.91 3.88
N GLY A 454 4.91 -4.19 3.52
CA GLY A 454 3.63 -4.91 3.63
C GLY A 454 3.27 -5.23 5.08
N THR A 455 2.04 -5.63 5.31
CA THR A 455 1.51 -5.88 6.68
C THR A 455 1.26 -7.35 6.99
N GLN A 456 0.98 -8.18 5.98
CA GLN A 456 0.57 -9.58 6.17
C GLN A 456 1.58 -10.57 5.58
N ILE A 457 2.01 -11.54 6.39
CA ILE A 457 2.87 -12.64 5.97
C ILE A 457 2.20 -13.48 4.87
N GLY A 458 2.97 -13.85 3.85
CA GLY A 458 2.51 -14.65 2.72
C GLY A 458 1.64 -13.89 1.72
N SER A 459 1.30 -12.62 1.97
CA SER A 459 0.42 -11.82 1.11
C SER A 459 1.02 -11.49 -0.26
N TYR A 460 2.34 -11.63 -0.38
CA TYR A 460 3.10 -11.34 -1.60
C TYR A 460 3.02 -9.86 -1.99
N PHE A 461 3.05 -8.97 -0.99
CA PHE A 461 2.98 -7.52 -1.16
C PHE A 461 4.13 -7.00 -2.04
N GLY A 462 3.81 -6.26 -3.11
CA GLY A 462 4.77 -5.88 -4.14
C GLY A 462 4.92 -6.93 -5.25
N GLY A 463 4.05 -7.93 -5.28
CA GLY A 463 4.05 -8.99 -6.30
C GLY A 463 3.55 -8.53 -7.68
N GLU A 464 2.86 -7.39 -7.72
CA GLU A 464 2.47 -6.66 -8.93
C GLU A 464 2.53 -5.15 -8.63
N LEU A 465 3.01 -4.34 -9.57
CA LEU A 465 3.12 -2.89 -9.44
C LEU A 465 2.58 -2.21 -10.70
N CYS A 466 1.94 -1.05 -10.54
CA CYS A 466 1.50 -0.21 -11.65
C CYS A 466 1.61 1.26 -11.28
N GLY A 467 2.32 2.06 -12.10
CA GLY A 467 2.28 3.51 -12.04
C GLY A 467 1.10 4.04 -12.85
N ILE A 468 0.41 5.06 -12.34
CA ILE A 468 -0.71 5.70 -13.04
C ILE A 468 -0.53 7.21 -13.00
N ASP A 469 -0.70 7.79 -14.18
CA ASP A 469 -0.93 9.22 -14.44
C ASP A 469 -2.44 9.36 -14.73
N THR A 470 -3.21 9.84 -13.75
CA THR A 470 -4.68 9.78 -13.82
C THR A 470 -5.25 10.86 -14.72
N ASP A 471 -4.69 12.07 -14.73
CA ASP A 471 -5.12 13.22 -15.51
C ASP A 471 -4.30 13.48 -16.78
N GLN A 472 -3.34 12.59 -17.08
CA GLN A 472 -2.51 12.59 -18.29
C GLN A 472 -1.65 13.87 -18.42
N ASP A 473 -1.19 14.42 -17.30
CA ASP A 473 -0.35 15.62 -17.27
C ASP A 473 1.16 15.32 -17.43
N GLY A 474 1.53 14.04 -17.46
CA GLY A 474 2.90 13.55 -17.58
C GLY A 474 3.58 13.28 -16.23
N GLU A 475 2.89 13.44 -15.12
CA GLU A 475 3.31 13.09 -13.77
C GLU A 475 2.65 11.79 -13.31
N THR A 476 3.46 10.80 -12.93
CA THR A 476 2.91 9.62 -12.23
C THR A 476 2.70 9.93 -10.75
N GLU A 477 1.47 10.28 -10.40
CA GLU A 477 1.04 10.63 -9.05
C GLU A 477 0.53 9.44 -8.24
N LEU A 478 0.15 8.32 -8.87
CA LEU A 478 -0.30 7.10 -8.20
C LEU A 478 0.64 5.92 -8.44
N LEU A 479 0.85 5.14 -7.37
CA LEU A 479 1.50 3.83 -7.39
C LEU A 479 0.54 2.80 -6.79
N LEU A 480 0.14 1.81 -7.59
CA LEU A 480 -0.62 0.66 -7.14
C LEU A 480 0.31 -0.47 -6.73
N VAL A 481 0.07 -1.03 -5.55
CA VAL A 481 0.83 -2.17 -5.03
C VAL A 481 -0.09 -3.37 -4.81
N GLY A 482 0.11 -4.42 -5.60
CA GLY A 482 -0.62 -5.68 -5.48
C GLY A 482 -0.08 -6.58 -4.37
N ALA A 483 -1.01 -7.16 -3.60
CA ALA A 483 -0.76 -8.24 -2.65
C ALA A 483 -1.73 -9.41 -2.96
N PRO A 484 -1.53 -10.14 -4.07
CA PRO A 484 -2.51 -11.09 -4.60
C PRO A 484 -2.74 -12.30 -3.70
N LEU A 485 -1.84 -12.59 -2.76
CA LEU A 485 -2.00 -13.70 -1.81
C LEU A 485 -2.51 -13.24 -0.44
N PHE A 486 -2.90 -11.97 -0.31
CA PHE A 486 -3.52 -11.46 0.91
C PHE A 486 -4.78 -12.26 1.25
N TYR A 487 -4.93 -12.63 2.51
CA TYR A 487 -6.01 -13.47 3.00
C TYR A 487 -6.76 -12.79 4.14
N GLY A 488 -8.08 -12.63 4.01
CA GLY A 488 -8.93 -12.10 5.07
C GLY A 488 -10.31 -11.68 4.58
N GLU A 489 -11.31 -11.69 5.47
CA GLU A 489 -12.63 -11.11 5.20
C GLU A 489 -13.36 -11.71 3.98
N GLN A 490 -13.22 -13.03 3.75
CA GLN A 490 -13.79 -13.73 2.58
C GLN A 490 -13.31 -13.21 1.21
N ARG A 491 -12.21 -12.43 1.18
CA ARG A 491 -11.63 -11.81 -0.02
C ARG A 491 -10.15 -12.15 -0.14
N GLY A 492 -9.77 -12.78 -1.25
CA GLY A 492 -8.40 -13.19 -1.53
C GLY A 492 -7.71 -12.22 -2.48
N GLY A 493 -6.67 -11.56 -1.99
CA GLY A 493 -5.91 -10.53 -2.69
C GLY A 493 -6.34 -9.11 -2.33
N ARG A 494 -5.43 -8.14 -2.48
CA ARG A 494 -5.62 -6.70 -2.24
C ARG A 494 -4.77 -5.87 -3.20
N VAL A 495 -5.19 -4.64 -3.48
CA VAL A 495 -4.39 -3.64 -4.19
C VAL A 495 -4.42 -2.34 -3.38
N PHE A 496 -3.25 -1.85 -3.00
CA PHE A 496 -3.09 -0.64 -2.20
C PHE A 496 -2.77 0.55 -3.10
N LEU A 497 -3.45 1.68 -2.89
CA LEU A 497 -3.20 2.94 -3.59
C LEU A 497 -2.25 3.81 -2.77
N TYR A 498 -1.11 4.14 -3.37
CA TYR A 498 -0.19 5.13 -2.84
C TYR A 498 -0.17 6.36 -3.73
N GLN A 499 -0.28 7.54 -3.15
CA GLN A 499 -0.20 8.82 -3.87
C GLN A 499 1.10 9.55 -3.55
N ARG A 500 1.72 10.13 -4.57
CA ARG A 500 2.94 10.93 -4.44
C ARG A 500 2.62 12.25 -3.72
N LYS A 501 3.23 12.44 -2.55
CA LYS A 501 3.22 13.69 -1.76
C LYS A 501 4.64 14.25 -1.68
N GLN A 502 4.83 15.40 -1.04
CA GLN A 502 6.15 16.07 -0.94
C GLN A 502 7.22 15.21 -0.25
N LEU A 503 6.83 14.41 0.76
CA LEU A 503 7.75 13.57 1.53
C LEU A 503 7.95 12.16 0.93
N GLY A 504 7.17 11.79 -0.08
CA GLY A 504 7.16 10.45 -0.67
C GLY A 504 5.73 9.97 -0.98
N PHE A 505 5.61 8.69 -1.30
CA PHE A 505 4.34 8.01 -1.54
C PHE A 505 3.63 7.65 -0.22
N GLU A 506 2.40 8.10 -0.05
CA GLU A 506 1.57 7.82 1.13
C GLU A 506 0.34 6.98 0.72
N MET A 507 -0.05 6.02 1.56
CA MET A 507 -1.23 5.19 1.29
C MET A 507 -2.50 6.02 1.47
N VAL A 508 -3.33 6.09 0.44
CA VAL A 508 -4.56 6.90 0.42
C VAL A 508 -5.85 6.07 0.35
N SER A 509 -5.78 4.85 -0.20
CA SER A 509 -6.94 3.99 -0.39
C SER A 509 -6.54 2.52 -0.64
N GLU A 510 -7.54 1.65 -0.71
CA GLU A 510 -7.41 0.22 -1.02
C GLU A 510 -8.52 -0.20 -1.98
N LEU A 511 -8.16 -0.96 -3.03
CA LEU A 511 -9.10 -1.64 -3.90
C LEU A 511 -9.27 -3.09 -3.46
N HIS A 512 -10.51 -3.55 -3.53
CA HIS A 512 -10.86 -4.92 -3.20
C HIS A 512 -11.84 -5.48 -4.24
N GLY A 513 -11.71 -6.77 -4.53
CA GLY A 513 -12.69 -7.52 -5.30
C GLY A 513 -13.93 -7.89 -4.46
N ASP A 514 -14.88 -8.54 -5.12
CA ASP A 514 -16.11 -9.03 -4.50
C ASP A 514 -15.81 -10.08 -3.41
N PRO A 515 -16.59 -10.12 -2.32
CA PRO A 515 -16.48 -11.15 -1.30
C PRO A 515 -16.95 -12.53 -1.81
N GLY A 516 -16.46 -13.59 -1.17
CA GLY A 516 -16.79 -14.98 -1.50
C GLY A 516 -15.67 -15.76 -2.17
N TYR A 517 -14.56 -15.10 -2.49
CA TYR A 517 -13.39 -15.69 -3.13
C TYR A 517 -12.12 -15.50 -2.29
N PRO A 518 -11.97 -16.22 -1.16
CA PRO A 518 -10.85 -16.03 -0.23
C PRO A 518 -9.47 -16.36 -0.82
N LEU A 519 -9.42 -17.02 -1.97
CA LEU A 519 -8.20 -17.36 -2.71
C LEU A 519 -8.24 -16.85 -4.17
N GLY A 520 -9.05 -15.83 -4.44
CA GLY A 520 -9.32 -15.29 -5.79
C GLY A 520 -8.13 -14.68 -6.51
N ARG A 521 -7.09 -14.30 -5.75
CA ARG A 521 -5.89 -13.61 -6.23
C ARG A 521 -6.17 -12.28 -6.91
N PHE A 522 -7.08 -11.49 -6.34
CA PHE A 522 -7.30 -10.11 -6.75
C PHE A 522 -5.99 -9.29 -6.64
N GLY A 523 -5.61 -8.60 -7.71
CA GLY A 523 -4.34 -7.88 -7.78
C GLY A 523 -3.18 -8.70 -8.34
N ALA A 524 -3.45 -9.84 -9.00
CA ALA A 524 -2.42 -10.64 -9.66
C ALA A 524 -1.92 -10.05 -10.99
N ALA A 525 -2.71 -9.16 -11.58
CA ALA A 525 -2.36 -8.33 -12.72
C ALA A 525 -3.01 -6.97 -12.52
N ILE A 526 -2.27 -5.89 -12.73
CA ILE A 526 -2.77 -4.52 -12.59
C ILE A 526 -2.28 -3.75 -13.81
N THR A 527 -3.16 -3.02 -14.49
CA THR A 527 -2.77 -2.22 -15.65
C THR A 527 -3.57 -0.93 -15.71
N ALA A 528 -2.89 0.17 -16.02
CA ALA A 528 -3.52 1.39 -16.47
C ALA A 528 -4.13 1.15 -17.86
N LEU A 529 -5.40 1.49 -18.01
CA LEU A 529 -6.10 1.47 -19.28
C LEU A 529 -6.09 2.88 -19.89
N ALA A 530 -6.56 3.01 -21.13
CA ALA A 530 -6.98 4.32 -21.60
C ALA A 530 -8.27 4.76 -20.87
N ASP A 531 -8.65 6.03 -21.02
CA ASP A 531 -10.00 6.49 -20.66
C ASP A 531 -11.05 5.70 -21.46
N LEU A 532 -11.79 4.83 -20.78
CA LEU A 532 -12.81 4.01 -21.42
C LEU A 532 -14.14 4.76 -21.52
N ASN A 533 -14.35 5.81 -20.74
CA ASN A 533 -15.67 6.40 -20.50
C ASN A 533 -15.87 7.83 -21.02
N GLY A 534 -14.80 8.49 -21.43
CA GLY A 534 -14.79 9.83 -22.02
C GLY A 534 -14.76 10.97 -21.00
N ASP A 535 -14.37 10.72 -19.75
CA ASP A 535 -14.20 11.77 -18.72
C ASP A 535 -12.78 12.36 -18.66
N ALA A 536 -11.90 11.95 -19.59
CA ALA A 536 -10.50 12.33 -19.69
C ALA A 536 -9.63 11.87 -18.51
N LEU A 537 -10.08 10.89 -17.73
CA LEU A 537 -9.30 10.27 -16.66
C LEU A 537 -8.92 8.84 -17.03
N THR A 538 -7.72 8.44 -16.62
CA THR A 538 -7.22 7.08 -16.82
C THR A 538 -7.98 6.09 -15.94
N ASP A 539 -8.53 5.03 -16.55
CA ASP A 539 -9.16 3.91 -15.86
C ASP A 539 -8.15 2.79 -15.55
N VAL A 540 -8.52 1.85 -14.66
CA VAL A 540 -7.64 0.75 -14.24
C VAL A 540 -8.34 -0.59 -14.32
N ALA A 541 -7.64 -1.61 -14.83
CA ALA A 541 -8.08 -3.00 -14.71
C ALA A 541 -7.28 -3.75 -13.65
N VAL A 542 -7.98 -4.55 -12.84
CA VAL A 542 -7.40 -5.48 -11.87
C VAL A 542 -7.87 -6.89 -12.15
N GLY A 543 -6.91 -7.81 -12.32
CA GLY A 543 -7.14 -9.22 -12.55
C GLY A 543 -7.28 -10.03 -11.27
N ALA A 544 -8.25 -10.95 -11.25
CA ALA A 544 -8.50 -11.91 -10.18
C ALA A 544 -8.67 -13.32 -10.76
N PRO A 545 -7.58 -13.96 -11.24
CA PRO A 545 -7.64 -15.15 -12.09
C PRO A 545 -8.18 -16.41 -11.40
N LEU A 546 -8.31 -16.43 -10.06
CA LEU A 546 -8.82 -17.58 -9.31
C LEU A 546 -10.21 -17.33 -8.69
N GLU A 547 -10.88 -16.22 -9.01
CA GLU A 547 -12.28 -16.02 -8.66
C GLU A 547 -13.20 -16.80 -9.61
N GLY A 548 -13.73 -17.94 -9.18
CA GLY A 548 -14.48 -18.83 -10.06
C GLY A 548 -13.60 -19.39 -11.17
N GLN A 549 -13.81 -18.96 -12.42
CA GLN A 549 -12.95 -19.27 -13.58
C GLN A 549 -11.96 -18.14 -13.93
N GLY A 550 -11.95 -17.08 -13.12
CA GLY A 550 -11.20 -15.85 -13.29
C GLY A 550 -12.11 -14.68 -13.58
N ALA A 551 -11.75 -13.50 -13.07
CA ALA A 551 -12.48 -12.26 -13.25
C ALA A 551 -11.55 -11.07 -13.51
N VAL A 552 -12.10 -10.04 -14.13
CA VAL A 552 -11.45 -8.74 -14.32
C VAL A 552 -12.37 -7.65 -13.77
N TYR A 553 -11.81 -6.75 -12.98
CA TYR A 553 -12.49 -5.59 -12.40
C TYR A 553 -12.00 -4.32 -13.08
N ILE A 554 -12.92 -3.42 -13.41
CA ILE A 554 -12.61 -2.09 -13.95
C ILE A 554 -12.90 -1.06 -12.86
N PHE A 555 -11.91 -0.23 -12.55
CA PHE A 555 -12.00 0.88 -11.60
C PHE A 555 -11.84 2.18 -12.36
N SER A 556 -12.85 3.04 -12.27
CA SER A 556 -12.83 4.31 -12.98
C SER A 556 -11.97 5.36 -12.29
N GLY A 557 -11.32 6.22 -13.09
CA GLY A 557 -10.60 7.39 -12.60
C GLY A 557 -11.53 8.37 -11.88
N GLN A 558 -11.01 9.10 -10.89
CA GLN A 558 -11.71 10.22 -10.27
C GLN A 558 -10.73 11.36 -9.97
N GLN A 559 -11.22 12.58 -9.80
CA GLN A 559 -10.34 13.70 -9.43
C GLN A 559 -9.55 13.37 -8.15
N GLY A 560 -8.22 13.35 -8.29
CA GLY A 560 -7.30 13.08 -7.18
C GLY A 560 -7.13 11.61 -6.78
N GLY A 561 -7.63 10.62 -7.54
CA GLY A 561 -7.43 9.21 -7.25
C GLY A 561 -8.20 8.23 -8.16
N LEU A 562 -8.50 7.04 -7.64
CA LEU A 562 -9.38 6.05 -8.30
C LEU A 562 -10.63 5.80 -7.47
N SER A 563 -11.76 5.49 -8.12
CA SER A 563 -12.95 5.01 -7.43
C SER A 563 -12.63 3.71 -6.67
N PRO A 564 -12.97 3.60 -5.37
CA PRO A 564 -12.74 2.36 -4.61
C PRO A 564 -13.71 1.24 -4.99
N GLN A 565 -14.84 1.58 -5.63
CA GLN A 565 -15.81 0.60 -6.12
C GLN A 565 -15.60 0.38 -7.62
N PRO A 566 -15.60 -0.88 -8.09
CA PRO A 566 -15.46 -1.17 -9.50
C PRO A 566 -16.70 -0.71 -10.28
N SER A 567 -16.49 -0.09 -11.45
CA SER A 567 -17.57 0.27 -12.37
C SER A 567 -18.07 -0.95 -13.16
N GLN A 568 -17.22 -1.96 -13.34
CA GLN A 568 -17.58 -3.22 -13.99
C GLN A 568 -16.83 -4.41 -13.36
N ARG A 569 -17.52 -5.56 -13.28
CA ARG A 569 -16.90 -6.88 -13.06
C ARG A 569 -17.21 -7.81 -14.22
N ILE A 570 -16.17 -8.31 -14.87
CA ILE A 570 -16.26 -9.24 -16.00
C ILE A 570 -15.90 -10.65 -15.51
N ASP A 571 -16.88 -11.54 -15.52
CA ASP A 571 -16.68 -12.94 -15.18
C ASP A 571 -16.24 -13.74 -16.41
N GLY A 572 -15.16 -14.50 -16.29
CA GLY A 572 -14.64 -15.32 -17.40
C GLY A 572 -15.70 -16.27 -17.96
N THR A 573 -16.59 -16.83 -17.11
CA THR A 573 -17.64 -17.75 -17.56
C THR A 573 -18.66 -17.10 -18.49
N LYS A 574 -18.91 -15.79 -18.34
CA LYS A 574 -19.83 -15.03 -19.20
C LYS A 574 -19.24 -14.78 -20.59
N VAL A 575 -17.91 -14.68 -20.66
CA VAL A 575 -17.18 -14.39 -21.90
C VAL A 575 -16.95 -15.65 -22.71
N PHE A 576 -16.43 -16.71 -22.08
CA PHE A 576 -16.12 -17.96 -22.76
C PHE A 576 -16.32 -19.16 -21.83
N SER A 577 -17.19 -20.09 -22.23
CA SER A 577 -17.48 -21.27 -21.42
C SER A 577 -16.26 -22.19 -21.28
N GLY A 578 -15.87 -22.51 -20.06
CA GLY A 578 -14.74 -23.41 -19.78
C GLY A 578 -13.38 -22.72 -19.75
N ILE A 579 -13.36 -21.39 -19.77
CA ILE A 579 -12.14 -20.61 -19.54
C ILE A 579 -11.58 -20.86 -18.15
N ARG A 580 -10.28 -20.64 -17.97
CA ARG A 580 -9.63 -20.65 -16.65
C ARG A 580 -8.57 -19.58 -16.59
N TRP A 581 -8.31 -19.09 -15.38
CA TRP A 581 -7.31 -18.06 -15.12
C TRP A 581 -7.55 -16.78 -15.92
N PHE A 582 -8.82 -16.48 -16.23
CA PHE A 582 -9.20 -15.24 -16.91
C PHE A 582 -8.78 -14.03 -16.06
N GLY A 583 -8.02 -13.10 -16.64
CA GLY A 583 -7.46 -11.96 -15.91
C GLY A 583 -6.06 -12.20 -15.34
N ARG A 584 -5.33 -13.23 -15.78
CA ARG A 584 -3.94 -13.48 -15.34
C ARG A 584 -2.92 -12.46 -15.90
N SER A 585 -3.28 -11.79 -16.99
CA SER A 585 -2.53 -10.68 -17.60
C SER A 585 -3.52 -9.81 -18.37
N ILE A 586 -3.30 -8.50 -18.36
CA ILE A 586 -4.21 -7.51 -18.92
C ILE A 586 -3.38 -6.38 -19.55
N HIS A 587 -3.81 -5.87 -20.70
CA HIS A 587 -3.25 -4.66 -21.30
C HIS A 587 -4.32 -3.98 -22.18
N GLY A 588 -4.54 -2.68 -22.02
CA GLY A 588 -5.64 -2.00 -22.74
C GLY A 588 -5.43 -0.50 -22.93
N VAL A 589 -4.51 -0.14 -23.83
CA VAL A 589 -4.10 1.25 -24.10
C VAL A 589 -4.37 1.65 -25.56
N LYS A 590 -4.72 0.70 -26.43
CA LYS A 590 -4.88 0.93 -27.87
C LYS A 590 -6.26 0.52 -28.37
N ASP A 591 -6.70 1.24 -29.41
CA ASP A 591 -7.79 0.84 -30.29
C ASP A 591 -7.25 -0.14 -31.34
N LEU A 592 -7.73 -1.38 -31.29
CA LEU A 592 -7.40 -2.44 -32.25
C LEU A 592 -8.50 -2.62 -33.31
N GLY A 593 -9.72 -2.15 -33.03
CA GLY A 593 -10.88 -2.21 -33.91
C GLY A 593 -10.93 -1.08 -34.95
N GLY A 594 -10.24 0.02 -34.71
CA GLY A 594 -10.23 1.22 -35.54
C GLY A 594 -11.51 2.05 -35.43
N ASP A 595 -12.25 1.94 -34.33
CA ASP A 595 -13.49 2.69 -34.07
C ASP A 595 -13.29 3.89 -33.13
N GLY A 596 -12.05 4.19 -32.76
CA GLY A 596 -11.67 5.30 -31.89
C GLY A 596 -11.84 5.01 -30.40
N LEU A 597 -12.19 3.78 -30.01
CA LEU A 597 -12.35 3.38 -28.61
C LEU A 597 -11.26 2.38 -28.22
N ALA A 598 -10.80 2.45 -26.97
CA ALA A 598 -9.78 1.54 -26.50
C ALA A 598 -10.32 0.11 -26.35
N ASP A 599 -9.49 -0.86 -26.74
CA ASP A 599 -9.74 -2.28 -26.53
C ASP A 599 -8.87 -2.80 -25.38
N VAL A 600 -9.33 -3.85 -24.70
CA VAL A 600 -8.64 -4.47 -23.57
C VAL A 600 -8.33 -5.93 -23.91
N ALA A 601 -7.04 -6.27 -23.99
CA ALA A 601 -6.58 -7.63 -24.13
C ALA A 601 -6.43 -8.30 -22.76
N VAL A 602 -7.02 -9.49 -22.60
CA VAL A 602 -7.02 -10.27 -21.37
C VAL A 602 -6.47 -11.68 -21.64
N GLY A 603 -5.43 -12.07 -20.90
CA GLY A 603 -4.87 -13.40 -20.93
C GLY A 603 -5.65 -14.39 -20.05
N ALA A 604 -5.66 -15.65 -20.48
CA ALA A 604 -6.24 -16.78 -19.76
C ALA A 604 -5.37 -18.04 -19.94
N GLU A 605 -5.89 -19.21 -19.53
CA GLU A 605 -5.27 -20.50 -19.83
C GLU A 605 -5.48 -20.89 -21.29
N GLY A 606 -4.40 -20.86 -22.10
CA GLY A 606 -4.44 -21.31 -23.50
C GLY A 606 -5.19 -20.37 -24.45
N GLN A 607 -5.60 -19.19 -23.98
CA GLN A 607 -6.43 -18.24 -24.70
C GLN A 607 -6.05 -16.79 -24.38
N VAL A 608 -6.31 -15.91 -25.34
CA VAL A 608 -6.28 -14.46 -25.18
C VAL A 608 -7.56 -13.89 -25.75
N LEU A 609 -8.19 -12.97 -25.02
CA LEU A 609 -9.47 -12.38 -25.38
C LEU A 609 -9.29 -10.87 -25.55
N VAL A 610 -9.90 -10.29 -26.56
CA VAL A 610 -9.94 -8.84 -26.76
C VAL A 610 -11.38 -8.39 -26.54
N LEU A 611 -11.56 -7.62 -25.48
CA LEU A 611 -12.80 -6.95 -25.10
C LEU A 611 -12.77 -5.54 -25.66
N SER A 612 -13.85 -5.14 -26.29
CA SER A 612 -13.92 -3.83 -26.92
C SER A 612 -14.79 -2.87 -26.12
N SER A 613 -14.40 -1.61 -26.02
CA SER A 613 -15.25 -0.60 -25.40
C SER A 613 -16.42 -0.21 -26.31
N ARG A 614 -17.58 0.06 -25.70
CA ARG A 614 -18.81 0.57 -26.33
C ARG A 614 -18.90 2.08 -26.10
N PRO A 615 -19.44 2.84 -27.07
CA PRO A 615 -19.58 4.28 -26.90
C PRO A 615 -20.56 4.59 -25.76
N VAL A 616 -20.10 5.39 -24.79
CA VAL A 616 -20.92 5.87 -23.67
C VAL A 616 -21.67 7.12 -24.09
N VAL A 617 -22.98 7.12 -23.88
CA VAL A 617 -23.87 8.23 -24.20
C VAL A 617 -24.73 8.63 -23.00
N ASP A 618 -25.19 9.87 -23.05
CA ASP A 618 -26.22 10.43 -22.17
C ASP A 618 -27.44 10.84 -23.00
N ILE A 619 -28.62 10.83 -22.39
CA ILE A 619 -29.88 11.20 -23.07
C ILE A 619 -30.40 12.48 -22.45
N ILE A 620 -30.36 13.56 -23.22
CA ILE A 620 -30.98 14.83 -22.84
C ILE A 620 -32.48 14.70 -23.08
N THR A 621 -33.27 14.82 -22.01
CA THR A 621 -34.72 14.83 -22.05
C THR A 621 -35.28 16.24 -21.86
N LEU A 622 -36.42 16.53 -22.51
CA LEU A 622 -37.14 17.77 -22.33
C LEU A 622 -38.65 17.50 -22.34
N MET A 623 -39.34 17.82 -21.24
CA MET A 623 -40.80 17.72 -21.12
C MET A 623 -41.44 19.11 -21.07
N ARG A 624 -42.47 19.34 -21.90
CA ARG A 624 -43.27 20.58 -21.95
C ARG A 624 -44.75 20.28 -21.83
N PHE A 625 -45.49 21.17 -21.18
CA PHE A 625 -46.93 21.04 -20.93
C PHE A 625 -47.69 22.20 -21.56
N SER A 626 -48.85 21.89 -22.15
CA SER A 626 -49.79 22.88 -22.68
C SER A 626 -51.22 22.48 -22.30
N PRO A 627 -51.93 23.27 -21.47
CA PRO A 627 -51.48 24.50 -20.79
C PRO A 627 -50.39 24.25 -19.71
N PRO A 628 -49.62 25.27 -19.30
CA PRO A 628 -48.57 25.13 -18.28
C PRO A 628 -49.12 24.96 -16.85
N GLU A 629 -50.34 25.43 -16.59
CA GLU A 629 -51.08 25.25 -15.34
C GLU A 629 -52.47 24.71 -15.68
N ILE A 630 -53.04 23.87 -14.80
CA ILE A 630 -54.36 23.27 -15.01
C ILE A 630 -55.44 24.25 -14.50
N PRO A 631 -56.33 24.75 -15.37
CA PRO A 631 -57.37 25.69 -14.96
C PRO A 631 -58.36 25.02 -13.99
N VAL A 632 -58.49 25.56 -12.78
CA VAL A 632 -59.28 24.92 -11.69
C VAL A 632 -60.75 24.77 -12.08
N HIS A 633 -61.30 25.80 -12.73
CA HIS A 633 -62.70 25.88 -13.13
C HIS A 633 -63.14 24.78 -14.11
N GLU A 634 -62.21 24.12 -14.80
CA GLU A 634 -62.50 23.04 -15.76
C GLU A 634 -62.50 21.65 -15.10
N VAL A 635 -61.74 21.50 -14.01
CA VAL A 635 -61.49 20.22 -13.36
C VAL A 635 -62.21 20.04 -12.03
N GLU A 636 -62.65 21.13 -11.38
CA GLU A 636 -63.37 21.14 -10.12
C GLU A 636 -64.72 20.38 -10.17
N CYS A 637 -65.15 19.91 -9.00
CA CYS A 637 -66.44 19.24 -8.80
C CYS A 637 -67.60 20.25 -8.63
N SER A 638 -67.89 21.06 -9.66
CA SER A 638 -69.07 21.92 -9.68
C SER A 638 -70.28 21.19 -10.30
N TYR A 639 -71.46 21.32 -9.69
CA TYR A 639 -72.74 20.76 -10.19
C TYR A 639 -73.19 21.50 -11.47
N SER A 640 -72.58 21.19 -12.63
CA SER A 640 -73.05 21.69 -13.94
C SER A 640 -73.24 20.53 -14.92
N ALA A 641 -74.48 20.39 -15.38
CA ALA A 641 -75.01 19.30 -16.19
C ALA A 641 -74.64 19.44 -17.69
N ASN A 642 -73.36 19.56 -18.02
CA ASN A 642 -72.93 19.56 -19.42
C ASN A 642 -71.81 18.54 -19.65
N HIS A 643 -72.10 17.51 -20.44
CA HIS A 643 -71.19 16.44 -20.87
C HIS A 643 -70.09 16.92 -21.86
N LYS A 644 -69.60 18.16 -21.75
CA LYS A 644 -68.39 18.55 -22.49
C LYS A 644 -67.21 17.80 -21.89
N LYS A 645 -66.46 17.06 -22.73
CA LYS A 645 -65.17 16.47 -22.35
C LYS A 645 -64.34 17.58 -21.71
N LYS A 646 -63.92 17.38 -20.45
CA LYS A 646 -63.00 18.28 -19.75
C LYS A 646 -61.72 18.38 -20.57
N GLU A 647 -61.22 19.60 -20.82
CA GLU A 647 -59.98 19.79 -21.56
C GLU A 647 -58.85 19.06 -20.84
N GLY A 648 -58.01 18.37 -21.62
CA GLY A 648 -56.89 17.60 -21.10
C GLY A 648 -55.58 18.32 -21.40
N VAL A 649 -54.49 17.87 -20.79
CA VAL A 649 -53.17 18.50 -20.94
C VAL A 649 -52.37 17.77 -22.02
N ASN A 650 -51.78 18.52 -22.95
CA ASN A 650 -50.81 18.01 -23.91
C ASN A 650 -49.42 18.00 -23.26
N ILE A 651 -48.69 16.89 -23.44
CA ILE A 651 -47.31 16.68 -23.00
C ILE A 651 -46.44 16.48 -24.23
N THR A 652 -45.46 17.34 -24.46
CA THR A 652 -44.42 17.13 -25.48
C THR A 652 -43.16 16.62 -24.81
N VAL A 653 -42.69 15.44 -25.19
CA VAL A 653 -41.45 14.83 -24.68
C VAL A 653 -40.44 14.75 -25.80
N CYS A 654 -39.25 15.32 -25.59
CA CYS A 654 -38.15 15.26 -26.54
C CYS A 654 -36.94 14.52 -25.98
N PHE A 655 -36.26 13.77 -26.85
CA PHE A 655 -35.02 13.06 -26.55
C PHE A 655 -33.91 13.50 -27.50
N GLN A 656 -32.68 13.58 -26.99
CA GLN A 656 -31.48 13.83 -27.78
C GLN A 656 -30.28 13.06 -27.21
N VAL A 657 -29.51 12.38 -28.05
CA VAL A 657 -28.26 11.72 -27.65
C VAL A 657 -27.14 12.74 -27.50
N LYS A 658 -26.46 12.70 -26.36
CA LYS A 658 -25.20 13.39 -26.10
C LYS A 658 -24.09 12.35 -26.00
N SER A 659 -23.08 12.43 -26.87
CA SER A 659 -21.90 11.57 -26.75
C SER A 659 -21.03 12.03 -25.57
N LEU A 660 -20.59 11.09 -24.74
CA LEU A 660 -19.54 11.31 -23.75
C LEU A 660 -18.18 10.84 -24.29
N THR A 661 -18.20 9.80 -25.13
CA THR A 661 -17.02 9.29 -25.85
C THR A 661 -16.86 10.00 -27.20
N SER A 662 -16.29 11.20 -27.18
CA SER A 662 -16.20 12.07 -28.37
C SER A 662 -15.32 11.51 -29.50
N HIS A 663 -14.38 10.61 -29.19
CA HIS A 663 -13.45 10.01 -30.16
C HIS A 663 -14.04 8.87 -31.00
N PHE A 664 -15.23 8.38 -30.65
CA PHE A 664 -15.88 7.27 -31.37
C PHE A 664 -16.18 7.63 -32.83
N GLN A 665 -15.79 6.74 -33.75
CA GLN A 665 -15.93 6.89 -35.20
C GLN A 665 -17.04 5.96 -35.73
N GLY A 666 -18.29 6.31 -35.46
CA GLY A 666 -19.45 5.55 -35.93
C GLY A 666 -20.80 6.27 -35.73
N PRO A 667 -21.90 5.74 -36.29
CA PRO A 667 -23.23 6.31 -36.08
C PRO A 667 -23.71 6.09 -34.64
N LEU A 668 -24.06 7.18 -33.94
CA LEU A 668 -24.62 7.13 -32.59
C LEU A 668 -26.14 7.09 -32.64
N VAL A 669 -26.70 5.89 -32.60
CA VAL A 669 -28.15 5.64 -32.57
C VAL A 669 -28.49 4.83 -31.32
N ALA A 670 -29.36 5.36 -30.47
CA ALA A 670 -29.83 4.70 -29.25
C ALA A 670 -31.31 4.36 -29.38
N ASN A 671 -31.65 3.07 -29.28
CA ASN A 671 -33.03 2.62 -29.23
C ASN A 671 -33.49 2.63 -27.78
N LEU A 672 -34.43 3.52 -27.44
CA LEU A 672 -34.95 3.66 -26.08
C LEU A 672 -36.33 3.05 -25.96
N MET A 673 -36.57 2.37 -24.85
CA MET A 673 -37.89 2.11 -24.31
C MET A 673 -38.14 3.13 -23.21
N TYR A 674 -39.26 3.85 -23.29
CA TYR A 674 -39.65 4.83 -22.28
C TYR A 674 -41.04 4.53 -21.73
N THR A 675 -41.24 4.95 -20.49
CA THR A 675 -42.49 4.85 -19.75
C THR A 675 -42.83 6.22 -19.18
N LEU A 676 -44.00 6.73 -19.53
CA LEU A 676 -44.61 7.93 -18.97
C LEU A 676 -45.69 7.53 -17.97
N GLN A 677 -45.63 8.05 -16.75
CA GLN A 677 -46.57 7.72 -15.68
C GLN A 677 -47.13 9.00 -15.04
N LEU A 678 -48.44 9.03 -14.82
CA LEU A 678 -49.18 10.13 -14.19
C LEU A 678 -49.51 9.81 -12.74
N ASP A 679 -49.21 10.74 -11.82
CA ASP A 679 -49.41 10.59 -10.38
C ASP A 679 -48.87 9.23 -9.87
N GLY A 680 -47.64 8.85 -10.26
CA GLY A 680 -47.07 7.54 -9.93
C GLY A 680 -46.97 7.24 -8.42
N HIS A 681 -47.01 8.27 -7.58
CA HIS A 681 -47.04 8.15 -6.11
C HIS A 681 -48.43 7.87 -5.53
N ARG A 682 -49.51 7.92 -6.34
CA ARG A 682 -50.90 7.75 -5.89
C ARG A 682 -51.47 6.40 -6.28
N THR A 683 -52.31 5.84 -5.42
CA THR A 683 -53.08 4.62 -5.73
C THR A 683 -54.14 4.81 -6.82
N ARG A 684 -54.63 6.04 -6.99
CA ARG A 684 -55.53 6.45 -8.09
C ARG A 684 -55.00 7.74 -8.70
N SER A 685 -54.60 7.65 -9.98
CA SER A 685 -54.15 8.81 -10.74
C SER A 685 -55.33 9.73 -11.06
N ARG A 686 -55.12 11.05 -10.95
CA ARG A 686 -56.15 12.05 -11.29
C ARG A 686 -56.28 12.22 -12.80
N GLY A 687 -55.20 12.03 -13.55
CA GLY A 687 -55.17 12.05 -15.01
C GLY A 687 -55.06 10.66 -15.61
N LEU A 688 -55.68 10.43 -16.77
CA LEU A 688 -55.57 9.18 -17.52
C LEU A 688 -55.19 9.47 -18.98
N PHE A 689 -54.27 8.66 -19.50
CA PHE A 689 -54.00 8.58 -20.92
C PHE A 689 -55.17 7.91 -21.68
N PRO A 690 -55.26 8.11 -23.01
CA PRO A 690 -56.22 7.41 -23.86
C PRO A 690 -56.23 5.90 -23.59
N GLY A 691 -57.43 5.34 -23.43
CA GLY A 691 -57.62 3.93 -23.04
C GLY A 691 -57.70 3.69 -21.52
N GLY A 692 -57.74 4.75 -20.71
CA GLY A 692 -58.01 4.67 -19.27
C GLY A 692 -56.83 4.18 -18.43
N ARG A 693 -55.61 4.29 -18.95
CA ARG A 693 -54.37 3.89 -18.26
C ARG A 693 -53.70 5.12 -17.64
N HIS A 694 -53.03 4.93 -16.50
CA HIS A 694 -52.23 5.99 -15.85
C HIS A 694 -50.75 5.91 -16.24
N GLU A 695 -50.38 4.92 -17.06
CA GLU A 695 -49.03 4.65 -17.55
C GLU A 695 -49.10 4.37 -19.06
N LEU A 696 -48.13 4.90 -19.79
CA LEU A 696 -47.97 4.71 -21.23
C LEU A 696 -46.50 4.41 -21.52
N SER A 697 -46.24 3.27 -22.16
CA SER A 697 -44.90 2.90 -22.61
C SER A 697 -44.81 2.94 -24.12
N GLY A 698 -43.63 3.27 -24.64
CA GLY A 698 -43.34 3.31 -26.07
C GLY A 698 -41.85 3.14 -26.35
N ASN A 699 -41.52 2.93 -27.62
CA ASN A 699 -40.15 2.79 -28.07
C ASN A 699 -39.83 3.93 -29.05
N THR A 700 -38.63 4.47 -28.98
CA THR A 700 -38.18 5.55 -29.88
C THR A 700 -36.71 5.40 -30.22
N THR A 701 -36.35 5.75 -31.44
CA THR A 701 -34.96 5.78 -31.90
C THR A 701 -34.42 7.19 -31.74
N VAL A 702 -33.40 7.36 -30.91
CA VAL A 702 -32.82 8.68 -30.59
C VAL A 702 -31.46 8.82 -31.26
N THR A 703 -31.23 9.98 -31.86
CA THR A 703 -29.97 10.35 -32.49
C THR A 703 -29.43 11.63 -31.85
N GLN A 704 -28.32 12.16 -32.37
CA GLN A 704 -27.80 13.47 -31.95
C GLN A 704 -28.77 14.63 -32.28
N VAL A 705 -29.72 14.43 -33.19
CA VAL A 705 -30.78 15.40 -33.50
C VAL A 705 -31.95 15.15 -32.56
N GLN A 706 -32.44 16.24 -31.95
CA GLN A 706 -33.59 16.20 -31.04
C GLN A 706 -34.84 15.67 -31.75
N SER A 707 -35.48 14.66 -31.15
CA SER A 707 -36.72 14.05 -31.62
C SER A 707 -37.80 14.19 -30.55
N CYS A 708 -38.97 14.73 -30.91
CA CYS A 708 -40.06 15.02 -29.98
C CYS A 708 -41.32 14.20 -30.31
N THR A 709 -42.03 13.76 -29.28
CA THR A 709 -43.31 13.05 -29.38
C THR A 709 -44.34 13.71 -28.47
N ASP A 710 -45.55 13.90 -28.99
CA ASP A 710 -46.66 14.49 -28.25
C ASP A 710 -47.58 13.41 -27.67
N PHE A 711 -47.98 13.62 -26.42
CA PHE A 711 -48.93 12.81 -25.66
C PHE A 711 -50.02 13.73 -25.11
N TRP A 712 -51.14 13.14 -24.72
CA TRP A 712 -52.24 13.88 -24.11
C TRP A 712 -52.90 13.02 -23.04
N PHE A 713 -53.34 13.64 -21.95
CA PHE A 713 -54.11 12.97 -20.91
C PHE A 713 -55.32 13.81 -20.47
N HIS A 714 -56.33 13.14 -19.92
CA HIS A 714 -57.58 13.78 -19.52
C HIS A 714 -58.02 13.40 -18.11
N PHE A 715 -59.00 14.12 -17.61
CA PHE A 715 -59.55 13.93 -16.27
C PHE A 715 -60.86 13.12 -16.34
N PRO A 716 -60.90 11.86 -15.85
CA PRO A 716 -62.08 11.00 -15.94
C PRO A 716 -63.18 11.41 -14.96
N VAL A 717 -62.81 11.99 -13.83
CA VAL A 717 -63.70 12.51 -12.79
C VAL A 717 -63.26 13.93 -12.42
N CYS A 718 -64.16 14.68 -11.79
CA CYS A 718 -63.78 15.94 -11.19
C CYS A 718 -62.75 15.73 -10.07
N ILE A 719 -61.83 16.67 -9.92
CA ILE A 719 -60.71 16.59 -8.99
C ILE A 719 -61.10 17.31 -7.70
N GLN A 720 -60.97 16.63 -6.57
CA GLN A 720 -61.17 17.22 -5.23
C GLN A 720 -59.88 17.82 -4.68
N ASP A 721 -58.74 17.19 -4.98
CA ASP A 721 -57.42 17.64 -4.58
C ASP A 721 -56.81 18.55 -5.67
N LEU A 722 -57.18 19.83 -5.58
CA LEU A 722 -56.74 20.94 -6.43
C LEU A 722 -55.51 21.67 -5.87
N ILE A 723 -54.93 21.12 -4.79
CA ILE A 723 -53.84 21.75 -4.05
C ILE A 723 -52.50 21.18 -4.54
N SER A 724 -52.36 19.86 -4.54
CA SER A 724 -51.12 19.19 -4.97
C SER A 724 -51.00 19.12 -6.50
N PRO A 725 -49.82 19.37 -7.10
CA PRO A 725 -49.65 19.29 -8.55
C PRO A 725 -49.77 17.84 -9.07
N ILE A 726 -49.98 17.69 -10.38
CA ILE A 726 -49.97 16.38 -11.05
C ILE A 726 -48.53 16.05 -11.46
N ASN A 727 -48.02 14.91 -11.01
CA ASN A 727 -46.65 14.50 -11.30
C ASN A 727 -46.63 13.65 -12.57
N VAL A 728 -45.78 14.01 -13.52
CA VAL A 728 -45.50 13.27 -14.75
C VAL A 728 -44.06 12.78 -14.68
N SER A 729 -43.89 11.47 -14.51
CA SER A 729 -42.57 10.83 -14.47
C SER A 729 -42.28 10.11 -15.79
N LEU A 730 -41.13 10.39 -16.35
CA LEU A 730 -40.54 9.75 -17.52
C LEU A 730 -39.40 8.85 -17.05
N ASN A 731 -39.52 7.55 -17.28
CA ASN A 731 -38.43 6.58 -17.10
C ASN A 731 -38.02 6.05 -18.47
N PHE A 732 -36.72 5.90 -18.72
CA PHE A 732 -36.24 5.33 -19.98
C PHE A 732 -35.06 4.37 -19.78
N SER A 733 -34.94 3.41 -20.69
CA SER A 733 -33.85 2.44 -20.74
C SER A 733 -33.49 2.12 -22.19
N LEU A 734 -32.31 1.57 -22.42
CA LEU A 734 -31.99 1.00 -23.73
C LEU A 734 -32.87 -0.23 -23.99
N TRP A 735 -33.30 -0.37 -25.23
CA TRP A 735 -33.94 -1.56 -25.74
C TRP A 735 -32.86 -2.48 -26.31
N GLU A 736 -32.45 -3.47 -25.53
CA GLU A 736 -31.59 -4.55 -26.02
C GLU A 736 -32.48 -5.62 -26.65
N GLU A 737 -32.37 -5.83 -27.96
CA GLU A 737 -32.96 -7.01 -28.59
C GLU A 737 -32.17 -8.23 -28.09
N ASP A 738 -32.83 -9.13 -27.36
CA ASP A 738 -32.26 -10.43 -26.98
C ASP A 738 -31.73 -11.11 -28.25
N GLY A 739 -30.40 -11.17 -28.37
CA GLY A 739 -29.70 -11.49 -29.60
C GLY A 739 -30.19 -12.79 -30.22
N THR A 740 -30.77 -12.71 -31.43
CA THR A 740 -30.79 -13.85 -32.33
C THR A 740 -29.35 -14.20 -32.70
N SER A 741 -28.91 -15.37 -32.25
CA SER A 741 -27.64 -15.96 -32.64
C SER A 741 -27.48 -15.95 -34.17
N ARG A 742 -26.28 -15.58 -34.63
CA ARG A 742 -25.76 -15.61 -36.02
C ARG A 742 -26.00 -14.34 -36.83
N ASP A 743 -25.07 -13.40 -36.70
CA ASP A 743 -24.32 -12.90 -37.86
C ASP A 743 -22.96 -12.33 -37.42
N GLN A 744 -21.96 -13.20 -37.32
CA GLN A 744 -20.54 -12.85 -37.09
C GLN A 744 -19.89 -12.09 -38.28
N ARG A 745 -20.68 -11.44 -39.14
CA ARG A 745 -20.19 -10.75 -40.35
C ARG A 745 -20.95 -9.46 -40.63
N MET A 746 -21.03 -8.55 -39.68
CA MET A 746 -21.11 -7.11 -40.00
C MET A 746 -20.65 -6.27 -38.80
N GLY A 747 -19.33 -6.21 -38.58
CA GLY A 747 -18.75 -5.28 -37.63
C GLY A 747 -18.81 -3.86 -38.20
N LYS A 748 -19.68 -3.01 -37.63
CA LYS A 748 -19.57 -1.54 -37.62
C LYS A 748 -20.63 -0.83 -36.78
N ASP A 749 -21.77 -1.48 -36.49
CA ASP A 749 -22.83 -0.88 -35.68
C ASP A 749 -22.74 -1.36 -34.22
N ARG A 750 -21.77 -0.82 -33.46
CA ARG A 750 -21.70 -1.03 -32.01
C ARG A 750 -22.78 -0.21 -31.33
N GLN A 751 -23.67 -0.88 -30.59
CA GLN A 751 -24.73 -0.20 -29.86
C GLN A 751 -24.16 0.61 -28.68
N PRO A 752 -24.57 1.86 -28.49
CA PRO A 752 -24.13 2.68 -27.38
C PRO A 752 -24.71 2.18 -26.06
N ILE A 753 -23.99 2.46 -24.96
CA ILE A 753 -24.45 2.20 -23.60
C ILE A 753 -24.74 3.52 -22.89
N LEU A 754 -25.78 3.55 -22.05
CA LEU A 754 -26.04 4.70 -21.20
C LEU A 754 -25.01 4.79 -20.06
N ARG A 755 -24.64 6.01 -19.68
CA ARG A 755 -23.88 6.25 -18.43
C ARG A 755 -24.67 5.65 -17.24
N PRO A 756 -24.03 4.98 -16.26
CA PRO A 756 -24.69 4.28 -15.15
C PRO A 756 -25.24 5.26 -14.10
N LEU A 757 -26.23 6.07 -14.50
CA LEU A 757 -26.99 6.97 -13.65
C LEU A 757 -28.48 6.62 -13.74
N PRO A 758 -29.30 6.97 -12.74
CA PRO A 758 -30.75 6.80 -12.84
C PRO A 758 -31.31 7.58 -14.03
N HIS A 759 -31.97 6.88 -14.95
CA HIS A 759 -32.56 7.46 -16.16
C HIS A 759 -34.04 7.76 -15.96
N SER A 760 -34.33 8.68 -15.03
CA SER A 760 -35.68 9.13 -14.73
C SER A 760 -35.76 10.65 -14.57
N GLU A 761 -36.84 11.25 -15.06
CA GLU A 761 -37.14 12.66 -14.89
C GLU A 761 -38.60 12.80 -14.43
N THR A 762 -38.86 13.60 -13.39
CA THR A 762 -40.24 13.90 -12.96
C THR A 762 -40.49 15.39 -13.05
N LYS A 763 -41.62 15.78 -13.66
CA LYS A 763 -42.09 17.15 -13.73
C LYS A 763 -43.47 17.28 -13.10
N GLU A 764 -43.74 18.43 -12.53
CA GLU A 764 -44.99 18.71 -11.83
C GLU A 764 -45.80 19.75 -12.61
N ILE A 765 -47.10 19.51 -12.77
CA ILE A 765 -48.05 20.43 -13.40
C ILE A 765 -48.99 20.97 -12.32
N PRO A 766 -48.89 22.27 -11.95
CA PRO A 766 -49.71 22.85 -10.89
C PRO A 766 -51.13 23.18 -11.36
N PHE A 767 -52.03 23.40 -10.39
CA PHE A 767 -53.36 23.99 -10.61
C PHE A 767 -53.31 25.52 -10.46
N GLU A 768 -54.23 26.23 -11.11
CA GLU A 768 -54.41 27.70 -11.01
C GLU A 768 -54.62 28.16 -9.53
N LYS A 769 -54.03 29.30 -9.12
CA LYS A 769 -54.00 29.79 -7.71
C LYS A 769 -55.29 30.53 -7.27
N ASN A 770 -55.63 30.49 -5.98
CA ASN A 770 -56.81 31.17 -5.41
C ASN A 770 -56.42 32.53 -4.77
N CYS A 771 -56.54 33.62 -5.55
CA CYS A 771 -56.04 34.97 -5.20
C CYS A 771 -57.15 36.00 -4.86
N GLY A 772 -58.25 35.59 -4.23
CA GLY A 772 -59.32 36.53 -3.83
C GLY A 772 -60.03 37.23 -5.02
N GLU A 773 -60.77 38.30 -4.74
CA GLU A 773 -61.60 39.00 -5.76
C GLU A 773 -60.79 39.95 -6.68
N ASP A 774 -59.65 40.45 -6.21
CA ASP A 774 -58.75 41.32 -6.98
C ASP A 774 -57.76 40.54 -7.88
N LYS A 775 -57.76 39.20 -7.75
CA LYS A 775 -56.88 38.26 -8.47
C LYS A 775 -55.38 38.53 -8.27
N LYS A 776 -54.99 39.24 -7.21
CA LYS A 776 -53.60 39.59 -6.93
C LYS A 776 -53.16 38.98 -5.59
N CYS A 777 -52.55 37.80 -5.64
CA CYS A 777 -52.01 37.15 -4.45
C CYS A 777 -50.77 37.91 -3.92
N GLU A 778 -50.79 38.40 -2.67
CA GLU A 778 -49.63 39.04 -2.00
C GLU A 778 -49.30 38.43 -0.63
N ALA A 779 -48.27 37.58 -0.59
CA ALA A 779 -47.69 37.03 0.63
C ALA A 779 -46.65 37.97 1.26
N ASN A 780 -46.40 37.80 2.55
CA ASN A 780 -45.34 38.48 3.29
C ASN A 780 -44.70 37.46 4.24
N LEU A 781 -43.45 37.06 4.00
CA LEU A 781 -42.73 36.11 4.80
C LEU A 781 -41.75 36.82 5.74
N GLY A 782 -41.43 36.19 6.86
CA GLY A 782 -40.40 36.69 7.77
C GLY A 782 -39.63 35.55 8.43
N LEU A 783 -38.31 35.68 8.50
CA LEU A 783 -37.38 34.65 8.97
C LEU A 783 -36.48 35.17 10.09
N SER A 784 -36.28 34.38 11.14
CA SER A 784 -35.29 34.69 12.19
C SER A 784 -34.70 33.43 12.84
N PHE A 785 -33.47 33.53 13.35
CA PHE A 785 -32.87 32.47 14.17
C PHE A 785 -33.35 32.58 15.62
N SER A 786 -33.74 31.46 16.23
CA SER A 786 -34.14 31.39 17.64
C SER A 786 -32.91 31.13 18.53
N THR A 787 -32.82 31.86 19.64
CA THR A 787 -31.72 31.70 20.63
C THR A 787 -32.02 30.62 21.66
N ALA A 788 -31.80 29.32 21.35
CA ALA A 788 -31.47 28.29 22.35
C ALA A 788 -31.14 26.88 21.78
N ARG A 789 -29.91 26.39 22.05
CA ARG A 789 -29.51 25.10 22.69
C ARG A 789 -28.03 24.79 22.46
N SER A 790 -27.49 25.14 21.29
CA SER A 790 -26.07 24.96 20.97
C SER A 790 -25.38 26.31 20.85
N SER A 791 -24.85 26.83 21.96
CA SER A 791 -24.06 28.08 21.96
C SER A 791 -22.66 27.91 21.37
N VAL A 792 -22.20 26.68 21.18
CA VAL A 792 -20.85 26.31 20.72
C VAL A 792 -20.87 24.97 20.00
N LEU A 793 -20.12 24.84 18.90
CA LEU A 793 -19.86 23.58 18.20
C LEU A 793 -18.61 22.91 18.77
N ARG A 794 -18.77 21.77 19.47
CA ARG A 794 -17.63 20.96 19.94
C ARG A 794 -17.37 19.84 18.94
N LEU A 795 -16.23 19.86 18.26
CA LEU A 795 -15.87 18.83 17.30
C LEU A 795 -15.54 17.52 18.05
N THR A 796 -16.38 16.51 17.89
CA THR A 796 -16.19 15.14 18.41
C THR A 796 -16.61 14.15 17.32
N PRO A 797 -16.20 12.87 17.36
CA PRO A 797 -16.57 11.88 16.35
C PRO A 797 -18.08 11.71 16.13
N SER A 798 -18.91 12.16 17.08
CA SER A 798 -20.37 12.13 17.02
C SER A 798 -20.99 13.50 17.27
N ALA A 799 -20.28 14.58 16.92
CA ALA A 799 -20.78 15.94 17.12
C ALA A 799 -21.98 16.21 16.20
N SER A 800 -23.01 16.79 16.79
CA SER A 800 -24.20 17.24 16.07
C SER A 800 -24.47 18.70 16.39
N LEU A 801 -24.77 19.48 15.36
CA LEU A 801 -25.21 20.87 15.51
C LEU A 801 -26.72 20.94 15.30
N SER A 802 -27.44 21.62 16.20
CA SER A 802 -28.87 21.85 16.06
C SER A 802 -29.13 23.35 16.00
N VAL A 803 -29.88 23.79 14.99
CA VAL A 803 -30.19 25.20 14.73
C VAL A 803 -31.69 25.35 14.59
N GLU A 804 -32.26 26.39 15.18
CA GLU A 804 -33.71 26.65 15.17
C GLU A 804 -34.00 27.94 14.41
N LEU A 805 -34.89 27.84 13.42
CA LEU A 805 -35.37 28.96 12.60
C LEU A 805 -36.86 29.18 12.83
N THR A 806 -37.30 30.43 12.99
CA THR A 806 -38.71 30.79 13.06
C THR A 806 -39.12 31.43 11.73
N LEU A 807 -40.10 30.82 11.06
CA LEU A 807 -40.72 31.32 9.84
C LEU A 807 -42.16 31.76 10.12
N ARG A 808 -42.54 32.96 9.68
CA ARG A 808 -43.88 33.54 9.86
C ARG A 808 -44.41 34.09 8.54
N ASN A 809 -45.74 34.03 8.34
CA ASN A 809 -46.44 34.68 7.23
C ASN A 809 -47.55 35.60 7.75
N PRO A 810 -47.29 36.89 8.01
CA PRO A 810 -48.32 37.86 8.36
C PRO A 810 -49.28 38.26 7.21
N GLY A 811 -48.97 37.93 5.95
CA GLY A 811 -49.74 38.32 4.75
C GLY A 811 -50.79 37.30 4.31
N GLU A 812 -51.12 37.29 3.00
CA GLU A 812 -52.00 36.28 2.39
C GLU A 812 -51.30 34.92 2.23
N ASP A 813 -52.01 33.91 1.76
CA ASP A 813 -51.47 32.56 1.53
C ASP A 813 -50.22 32.59 0.65
N ALA A 814 -49.11 32.08 1.17
CA ALA A 814 -47.84 32.02 0.46
C ALA A 814 -47.73 30.69 -0.29
N TYR A 815 -47.55 30.76 -1.61
CA TYR A 815 -47.46 29.60 -2.49
C TYR A 815 -46.00 29.25 -2.76
N TRP A 816 -45.68 27.96 -2.68
CA TRP A 816 -44.32 27.43 -2.93
C TRP A 816 -43.26 28.07 -2.05
N VAL A 817 -43.51 28.07 -0.73
CA VAL A 817 -42.52 28.58 0.24
C VAL A 817 -41.31 27.66 0.27
N GLN A 818 -40.18 28.22 -0.14
CA GLN A 818 -38.88 27.57 -0.14
C GLN A 818 -37.93 28.32 0.81
N LEU A 819 -37.39 27.59 1.77
CA LEU A 819 -36.37 28.07 2.71
C LEU A 819 -35.02 27.49 2.30
N ASP A 820 -34.11 28.36 1.88
CA ASP A 820 -32.74 28.01 1.51
C ASP A 820 -31.79 28.34 2.68
N LEU A 821 -31.16 27.33 3.26
CA LEU A 821 -30.17 27.47 4.34
C LEU A 821 -28.77 27.15 3.80
N ARG A 822 -27.89 28.14 3.80
CA ARG A 822 -26.48 28.00 3.41
C ARG A 822 -25.61 27.70 4.62
N PHE A 823 -24.76 26.68 4.50
CA PHE A 823 -23.88 26.19 5.56
C PHE A 823 -22.54 25.70 4.97
N PRO A 824 -21.44 25.67 5.74
CA PRO A 824 -20.13 25.23 5.24
C PRO A 824 -20.10 23.72 4.96
N GLN A 825 -19.23 23.29 4.03
CA GLN A 825 -19.09 21.88 3.63
C GLN A 825 -18.78 20.91 4.79
N GLY A 826 -18.27 21.40 5.92
CA GLY A 826 -18.04 20.58 7.11
C GLY A 826 -19.30 20.07 7.82
N LEU A 827 -20.45 20.67 7.58
CA LEU A 827 -21.74 20.17 8.07
C LEU A 827 -22.40 19.29 7.02
N SER A 828 -23.08 18.24 7.48
CA SER A 828 -23.92 17.36 6.67
C SER A 828 -25.32 17.34 7.24
N PHE A 829 -26.33 17.55 6.39
CA PHE A 829 -27.72 17.55 6.82
C PHE A 829 -28.14 16.16 7.33
N ARG A 830 -28.74 16.10 8.52
CA ARG A 830 -29.22 14.85 9.13
C ARG A 830 -30.74 14.74 9.09
N LYS A 831 -31.43 15.75 9.63
CA LYS A 831 -32.88 15.78 9.70
C LYS A 831 -33.40 17.20 9.94
N VAL A 832 -34.67 17.40 9.60
CA VAL A 832 -35.45 18.60 9.88
C VAL A 832 -36.72 18.22 10.65
N GLU A 833 -37.10 19.02 11.64
CA GLU A 833 -38.32 18.82 12.44
C GLU A 833 -39.01 20.17 12.72
N ALA A 834 -40.35 20.20 12.70
CA ALA A 834 -41.12 21.38 13.09
C ALA A 834 -41.51 21.30 14.58
N LEU A 835 -41.07 22.26 15.39
CA LEU A 835 -41.24 22.32 16.84
C LEU A 835 -42.47 23.14 17.25
N GLN A 836 -43.69 22.67 16.95
CA GLN A 836 -44.91 23.21 17.59
C GLN A 836 -46.04 22.15 17.76
N PRO A 837 -46.93 22.27 18.78
CA PRO A 837 -47.85 21.20 19.20
C PRO A 837 -49.17 21.10 18.43
N HIS A 838 -49.56 22.09 17.62
CA HIS A 838 -50.94 22.22 17.08
C HIS A 838 -51.06 22.45 15.57
N SER A 839 -50.00 22.26 14.79
CA SER A 839 -50.08 22.23 13.33
C SER A 839 -49.05 21.25 12.77
N GLN A 840 -49.51 20.18 12.11
CA GLN A 840 -48.65 19.30 11.31
C GLN A 840 -48.26 20.04 10.02
N ILE A 841 -47.44 21.09 10.12
CA ILE A 841 -46.90 21.78 8.95
C ILE A 841 -45.75 20.89 8.43
N PRO A 842 -45.90 20.25 7.26
CA PRO A 842 -44.86 19.38 6.73
C PRO A 842 -43.67 20.24 6.29
N VAL A 843 -42.47 19.83 6.69
CA VAL A 843 -41.21 20.41 6.22
C VAL A 843 -40.40 19.28 5.61
N SER A 844 -40.03 19.43 4.35
CA SER A 844 -39.18 18.47 3.63
C SER A 844 -38.00 19.24 3.07
N CYS A 845 -36.79 18.75 3.29
CA CYS A 845 -35.58 19.42 2.82
C CYS A 845 -34.71 18.48 2.00
N GLU A 846 -34.08 19.05 0.98
CA GLU A 846 -33.11 18.40 0.12
C GLU A 846 -31.82 19.23 0.07
N GLU A 847 -30.69 18.56 0.16
CA GLU A 847 -29.37 19.19 0.04
C GLU A 847 -29.04 19.32 -1.46
N LEU A 848 -28.86 20.57 -1.94
CA LEU A 848 -28.57 20.83 -3.34
C LEU A 848 -27.09 20.52 -3.65
N PRO A 849 -26.78 19.99 -4.86
CA PRO A 849 -25.40 19.77 -5.29
C PRO A 849 -24.66 21.11 -5.35
N GLY A 850 -23.55 21.22 -4.60
CA GLY A 850 -22.73 22.43 -4.58
C GLY A 850 -21.95 22.62 -5.88
N GLU A 851 -21.79 23.87 -6.32
CA GLU A 851 -20.81 24.19 -7.36
C GLU A 851 -19.38 23.96 -6.81
N PRO A 852 -18.49 23.31 -7.55
CA PRO A 852 -17.17 22.90 -7.07
C PRO A 852 -16.25 24.08 -6.67
N GLU A 853 -16.58 25.31 -7.04
CA GLU A 853 -15.83 26.52 -6.70
C GLU A 853 -16.20 27.15 -5.34
N LEU A 854 -17.32 26.75 -4.71
CA LEU A 854 -17.84 27.37 -3.48
C LEU A 854 -17.71 26.44 -2.24
N LEU A 855 -17.11 26.95 -1.15
CA LEU A 855 -16.94 26.28 0.15
C LEU A 855 -18.24 26.08 0.96
N THR A 856 -19.39 26.40 0.38
CA THR A 856 -20.70 26.42 1.03
C THR A 856 -21.71 25.54 0.30
N LYS A 857 -22.52 24.80 1.06
CA LYS A 857 -23.64 24.01 0.57
C LYS A 857 -24.96 24.68 0.91
N THR A 858 -26.01 24.33 0.16
CA THR A 858 -27.36 24.88 0.36
C THR A 858 -28.35 23.75 0.63
N LEU A 859 -29.07 23.85 1.73
CA LEU A 859 -30.22 23.01 2.06
C LEU A 859 -31.47 23.75 1.62
N SER A 860 -32.20 23.19 0.67
CA SER A 860 -33.47 23.72 0.18
C SER A 860 -34.62 23.00 0.87
N CYS A 861 -35.42 23.72 1.64
CA CYS A 861 -36.53 23.21 2.42
C CYS A 861 -37.87 23.70 1.87
N ASN A 862 -38.75 22.78 1.49
CA ASN A 862 -40.14 23.03 1.18
C ASN A 862 -40.95 23.08 2.48
N VAL A 863 -41.52 24.23 2.80
CA VAL A 863 -42.30 24.45 4.02
C VAL A 863 -43.78 24.55 3.67
N SER A 864 -44.59 23.61 4.16
CA SER A 864 -46.05 23.60 3.91
C SER A 864 -46.42 23.54 2.42
N SER A 865 -45.59 22.96 1.56
CA SER A 865 -45.88 22.93 0.12
C SER A 865 -47.20 22.18 -0.15
N PRO A 866 -48.15 22.79 -0.87
CA PRO A 866 -47.98 23.97 -1.73
C PRO A 866 -48.46 25.31 -1.13
N ILE A 867 -49.04 25.35 0.07
CA ILE A 867 -49.62 26.56 0.68
C ILE A 867 -49.18 26.72 2.14
N PHE A 868 -48.51 27.83 2.45
CA PHE A 868 -48.26 28.29 3.81
C PHE A 868 -49.25 29.40 4.18
N ARG A 869 -50.24 29.04 5.01
CA ARG A 869 -51.44 29.84 5.23
C ARG A 869 -51.16 31.20 5.88
N ALA A 870 -51.98 32.18 5.53
CA ALA A 870 -52.03 33.49 6.17
C ALA A 870 -52.08 33.40 7.72
N GLY A 871 -51.25 34.17 8.40
CA GLY A 871 -51.14 34.22 9.86
C GLY A 871 -50.40 33.04 10.51
N SER A 872 -49.83 32.11 9.74
CA SER A 872 -49.12 30.94 10.26
C SER A 872 -47.71 31.29 10.74
N SER A 873 -47.24 30.56 11.76
CA SER A 873 -45.86 30.62 12.26
C SER A 873 -45.39 29.21 12.58
N VAL A 874 -44.15 28.88 12.22
CA VAL A 874 -43.53 27.58 12.45
C VAL A 874 -42.09 27.74 12.93
N VAL A 875 -41.69 26.93 13.90
CA VAL A 875 -40.29 26.82 14.34
C VAL A 875 -39.71 25.56 13.72
N ILE A 876 -38.65 25.70 12.93
CA ILE A 876 -38.00 24.64 12.18
C ILE A 876 -36.65 24.37 12.84
N GLN A 877 -36.46 23.15 13.35
CA GLN A 877 -35.20 22.66 13.87
C GLN A 877 -34.47 21.87 12.80
N VAL A 878 -33.28 22.32 12.43
CA VAL A 878 -32.38 21.66 11.48
C VAL A 878 -31.22 21.06 12.27
N MET A 879 -30.99 19.76 12.07
CA MET A 879 -29.88 19.04 12.70
C MET A 879 -28.85 18.64 11.66
N PHE A 880 -27.59 18.92 11.97
CA PHE A 880 -26.42 18.59 11.18
C PHE A 880 -25.51 17.62 11.91
N ASN A 881 -24.84 16.74 11.16
CA ASN A 881 -23.65 16.03 11.59
C ASN A 881 -22.40 16.79 11.15
N THR A 882 -21.29 16.64 11.87
CA THR A 882 -19.99 17.16 11.44
C THR A 882 -19.22 16.09 10.66
N LEU A 883 -18.62 16.46 9.52
CA LEU A 883 -17.75 15.58 8.74
C LEU A 883 -16.32 15.59 9.31
N LEU A 884 -15.71 14.39 9.36
CA LEU A 884 -14.44 14.13 10.08
C LEU A 884 -13.20 14.74 9.40
N ASN A 885 -13.22 14.96 8.08
CA ASN A 885 -12.07 15.44 7.28
C ASN A 885 -12.20 16.92 6.84
N SER A 886 -13.04 17.70 7.50
CA SER A 886 -13.32 19.08 7.09
C SER A 886 -12.47 20.10 7.87
N SER A 887 -11.98 21.12 7.16
CA SER A 887 -11.35 22.30 7.78
C SER A 887 -12.43 23.23 8.32
N TRP A 888 -12.32 23.61 9.60
CA TRP A 888 -13.23 24.54 10.25
C TRP A 888 -12.51 25.86 10.52
N GLU A 889 -13.25 26.97 10.44
CA GLU A 889 -12.78 28.27 10.93
C GLU A 889 -13.10 28.42 12.43
N ASP A 890 -12.78 29.58 13.02
CA ASP A 890 -13.09 29.88 14.42
C ASP A 890 -14.62 30.04 14.67
N LEU A 891 -15.36 30.42 13.63
CA LEU A 891 -16.79 30.68 13.63
C LEU A 891 -17.43 29.98 12.44
N VAL A 892 -18.58 29.34 12.66
CA VAL A 892 -19.43 28.80 11.60
C VAL A 892 -20.55 29.78 11.35
N GLU A 893 -20.55 30.39 10.16
CA GLU A 893 -21.63 31.25 9.70
C GLU A 893 -22.70 30.44 8.97
N LEU A 894 -23.97 30.71 9.30
CA LEU A 894 -25.13 30.12 8.67
C LEU A 894 -26.01 31.25 8.15
N HIS A 895 -26.36 31.18 6.87
CA HIS A 895 -27.19 32.17 6.21
C HIS A 895 -28.46 31.52 5.69
N ALA A 896 -29.62 31.98 6.15
CA ALA A 896 -30.92 31.46 5.75
C ALA A 896 -31.68 32.52 4.96
N GLN A 897 -32.36 32.10 3.90
CA GLN A 897 -33.20 32.93 3.07
C GLN A 897 -34.51 32.20 2.76
N VAL A 898 -35.64 32.89 2.82
CA VAL A 898 -36.94 32.34 2.38
C VAL A 898 -37.44 33.07 1.14
N LYS A 899 -38.13 32.35 0.27
CA LYS A 899 -38.77 32.88 -0.94
C LYS A 899 -40.13 32.22 -1.19
N CYS A 900 -41.02 32.94 -1.85
CA CYS A 900 -42.27 32.40 -2.40
C CYS A 900 -42.62 33.05 -3.74
N HIS A 901 -43.60 32.51 -4.45
CA HIS A 901 -43.95 32.97 -5.81
C HIS A 901 -44.82 34.24 -5.86
N ASN A 902 -45.41 34.65 -4.74
CA ASN A 902 -46.44 35.69 -4.72
C ASN A 902 -46.15 36.77 -3.67
N GLU A 903 -44.90 37.06 -3.39
CA GLU A 903 -44.47 38.15 -2.49
C GLU A 903 -43.87 39.31 -3.30
N ASP A 904 -44.19 40.54 -2.92
CA ASP A 904 -43.68 41.74 -3.59
C ASP A 904 -42.21 41.96 -3.24
N SER A 905 -41.43 42.38 -4.24
CA SER A 905 -40.04 42.83 -4.13
C SER A 905 -39.77 43.83 -2.99
N SER A 906 -40.75 44.66 -2.61
CA SER A 906 -40.59 45.64 -1.52
C SER A 906 -40.61 45.04 -0.10
N LEU A 907 -41.03 43.78 0.06
CA LEU A 907 -41.18 43.11 1.37
C LEU A 907 -40.06 42.10 1.66
N LEU A 908 -39.02 42.03 0.84
CA LEU A 908 -37.98 41.00 0.94
C LEU A 908 -36.93 41.23 2.05
N GLU A 909 -36.99 42.32 2.80
CA GLU A 909 -35.95 42.67 3.78
C GLU A 909 -35.90 41.70 4.97
N ASP A 910 -37.04 41.22 5.48
CA ASP A 910 -37.10 40.27 6.60
C ASP A 910 -37.12 38.78 6.17
N ASN A 911 -36.84 38.52 4.89
CA ASN A 911 -36.72 37.17 4.33
C ASN A 911 -35.34 36.53 4.53
N SER A 912 -34.38 37.25 5.12
CA SER A 912 -33.03 36.75 5.35
C SER A 912 -32.60 36.86 6.81
N ALA A 913 -31.85 35.87 7.28
CA ALA A 913 -31.29 35.84 8.62
C ALA A 913 -29.90 35.21 8.60
N THR A 914 -28.99 35.69 9.45
CA THR A 914 -27.63 35.13 9.60
C THR A 914 -27.32 34.87 11.07
N THR A 915 -26.59 33.79 11.37
CA THR A 915 -26.08 33.49 12.70
C THR A 915 -24.65 32.94 12.65
N SER A 916 -23.87 33.15 13.72
CA SER A 916 -22.47 32.72 13.84
C SER A 916 -22.27 31.88 15.10
N ILE A 917 -21.69 30.69 14.97
CA ILE A 917 -21.50 29.73 16.07
C ILE A 917 -20.00 29.45 16.28
N PRO A 918 -19.43 29.66 17.47
CA PRO A 918 -18.02 29.40 17.73
C PRO A 918 -17.68 27.90 17.73
N VAL A 919 -16.49 27.55 17.26
CA VAL A 919 -15.98 26.16 17.14
C VAL A 919 -14.91 25.87 18.19
N LEU A 920 -15.00 24.72 18.86
CA LEU A 920 -13.98 24.21 19.78
C LEU A 920 -13.38 22.88 19.27
N TYR A 921 -12.06 22.78 19.32
CA TYR A 921 -11.27 21.63 18.87
C TYR A 921 -10.93 20.67 20.04
N PRO A 922 -11.05 19.35 19.85
CA PRO A 922 -10.69 18.38 20.87
C PRO A 922 -9.18 18.17 20.92
N ILE A 923 -8.63 18.08 22.13
CA ILE A 923 -7.25 17.61 22.35
C ILE A 923 -7.30 16.33 23.20
N ASN A 924 -6.62 15.28 22.72
CA ASN A 924 -6.49 14.01 23.41
C ASN A 924 -5.12 13.91 24.07
N ILE A 925 -5.04 14.08 25.39
CA ILE A 925 -3.79 13.99 26.15
C ILE A 925 -3.87 12.75 27.05
N LEU A 926 -2.90 11.86 26.89
CA LEU A 926 -2.69 10.69 27.73
C LEU A 926 -1.40 10.88 28.51
N ILE A 927 -1.45 10.66 29.83
CA ILE A 927 -0.27 10.69 30.69
C ILE A 927 -0.13 9.32 31.34
N GLU A 928 0.97 8.64 31.04
CA GLU A 928 1.30 7.32 31.58
C GLU A 928 2.46 7.44 32.59
N GLU A 929 2.31 6.81 33.75
CA GLU A 929 3.42 6.59 34.69
C GLU A 929 4.30 5.46 34.15
N GLN A 930 5.61 5.69 34.14
CA GLN A 930 6.57 4.66 33.71
C GLN A 930 7.05 3.82 34.89
N GLU A 931 7.24 2.52 34.65
CA GLU A 931 7.70 1.54 35.65
C GLU A 931 9.08 1.87 36.26
N ASN A 932 9.88 2.69 35.58
CA ASN A 932 11.21 3.10 36.05
C ASN A 932 11.18 4.17 37.18
N SER A 933 9.99 4.52 37.68
CA SER A 933 9.82 5.49 38.78
C SER A 933 10.20 4.88 40.13
N THR A 934 10.82 5.69 41.00
CA THR A 934 11.24 5.27 42.34
C THR A 934 10.05 5.26 43.29
N LEU A 935 9.49 4.08 43.56
CA LEU A 935 8.31 3.93 44.44
C LEU A 935 8.65 3.80 45.94
N TYR A 936 9.89 3.42 46.27
CA TYR A 936 10.31 3.15 47.64
C TYR A 936 11.79 3.50 47.89
N VAL A 937 12.06 4.14 49.03
CA VAL A 937 13.41 4.43 49.52
C VAL A 937 13.50 4.11 51.01
N SER A 938 14.57 3.45 51.44
CA SER A 938 14.84 3.21 52.86
C SER A 938 16.19 3.75 53.35
N PHE A 939 16.18 4.23 54.59
CA PHE A 939 17.34 4.68 55.36
C PHE A 939 17.56 3.76 56.57
N THR A 940 18.80 3.29 56.72
CA THR A 940 19.25 2.48 57.87
C THR A 940 20.42 3.19 58.56
N PRO A 941 20.73 2.91 59.85
CA PRO A 941 21.77 3.63 60.59
C PRO A 941 23.17 3.51 59.95
N LYS A 942 23.44 2.41 59.23
CA LYS A 942 24.71 2.15 58.53
C LYS A 942 24.67 2.48 57.03
N GLY A 943 23.52 2.94 56.51
CA GLY A 943 23.29 3.23 55.09
C GLY A 943 23.68 4.64 54.66
N PRO A 944 23.62 4.95 53.35
CA PRO A 944 23.88 6.28 52.83
C PRO A 944 22.81 7.29 53.30
N LYS A 945 23.23 8.48 53.74
CA LYS A 945 22.35 9.56 54.21
C LYS A 945 21.59 10.29 53.10
N ILE A 946 22.04 10.16 51.84
CA ILE A 946 21.43 10.80 50.67
C ILE A 946 20.99 9.70 49.68
N ARG A 947 19.78 9.84 49.15
CA ARG A 947 19.20 8.96 48.13
C ARG A 947 18.71 9.80 46.95
N HIS A 948 19.07 9.39 45.75
CA HIS A 948 18.55 9.97 44.51
C HIS A 948 17.25 9.26 44.13
N VAL A 949 16.25 10.04 43.74
CA VAL A 949 14.92 9.55 43.37
C VAL A 949 14.55 10.10 42.00
N LYS A 950 13.83 9.31 41.22
CA LYS A 950 13.40 9.67 39.87
C LYS A 950 11.95 9.24 39.68
N HIS A 951 11.08 10.18 39.29
CA HIS A 951 9.72 9.86 38.83
C HIS A 951 9.63 10.22 37.34
N THR A 952 9.11 9.32 36.53
CA THR A 952 9.08 9.48 35.07
C THR A 952 7.64 9.43 34.57
N TYR A 953 7.26 10.42 33.79
CA TYR A 953 5.97 10.51 33.13
C TYR A 953 6.14 10.55 31.62
N GLN A 954 5.31 9.81 30.90
CA GLN A 954 5.23 9.88 29.45
C GLN A 954 3.94 10.57 29.05
N VAL A 955 4.06 11.70 28.35
CA VAL A 955 2.93 12.43 27.80
C VAL A 955 2.81 12.06 26.33
N ARG A 956 1.71 11.39 25.98
CA ARG A 956 1.34 11.06 24.61
C ARG A 956 0.13 11.88 24.21
N VAL A 957 0.22 12.54 23.07
CA VAL A 957 -0.95 13.11 22.38
C VAL A 957 -1.09 12.32 21.09
N PRO A 958 -1.98 11.31 21.04
CA PRO A 958 -2.20 10.53 19.84
C PRO A 958 -2.54 11.45 18.66
N PRO A 959 -2.05 11.16 17.44
CA PRO A 959 -2.40 11.95 16.27
C PRO A 959 -3.93 11.98 16.13
N SER A 960 -4.49 13.19 16.18
CA SER A 960 -5.92 13.44 15.96
C SER A 960 -6.11 14.01 14.56
N LEU A 961 -7.32 13.83 14.02
CA LEU A 961 -7.72 14.36 12.70
C LEU A 961 -7.56 15.88 12.54
N HIS A 962 -7.35 16.63 13.64
CA HIS A 962 -7.25 18.09 13.65
C HIS A 962 -5.85 18.58 14.10
N GLN A 963 -4.80 17.95 13.57
CA GLN A 963 -3.41 18.19 13.98
C GLN A 963 -2.89 19.62 13.68
N HIS A 964 -3.50 20.32 12.73
CA HIS A 964 -3.05 21.65 12.25
C HIS A 964 -3.31 22.82 13.22
N SER A 965 -4.10 22.63 14.29
CA SER A 965 -4.50 23.71 15.22
C SER A 965 -4.06 23.48 16.67
N MET A 966 -2.99 22.72 16.93
CA MET A 966 -2.51 22.46 18.30
C MET A 966 -2.00 23.73 19.00
N PRO A 967 -2.49 24.08 20.21
CA PRO A 967 -1.97 25.20 20.98
C PRO A 967 -0.64 24.83 21.63
N ILE A 968 0.09 25.84 22.13
CA ILE A 968 1.21 25.61 23.05
C ILE A 968 0.63 24.95 24.31
N LEU A 969 1.16 23.77 24.65
CA LEU A 969 0.78 23.03 25.84
C LEU A 969 1.72 23.38 26.98
N GLU A 970 1.21 23.46 28.20
CA GLU A 970 2.00 23.74 29.40
C GLU A 970 1.95 22.52 30.32
N ALA A 971 3.10 21.87 30.53
CA ALA A 971 3.23 20.81 31.52
C ALA A 971 3.43 21.41 32.91
N LEU A 972 2.55 21.02 33.83
CA LEU A 972 2.46 21.48 35.21
C LEU A 972 2.88 20.35 36.14
N VAL A 973 4.10 20.40 36.65
CA VAL A 973 4.64 19.39 37.58
C VAL A 973 4.50 19.87 39.02
N GLY A 974 3.64 19.25 39.80
CA GLY A 974 3.50 19.49 41.24
C GLY A 974 4.50 18.67 42.05
N VAL A 975 5.22 19.32 42.97
CA VAL A 975 6.14 18.66 43.90
C VAL A 975 5.91 19.13 45.35
N PRO A 976 6.26 18.31 46.36
CA PRO A 976 6.21 18.74 47.76
C PRO A 976 7.37 19.69 48.06
N VAL A 977 7.23 20.49 49.12
CA VAL A 977 8.28 21.40 49.62
C VAL A 977 8.58 21.06 51.08
N PRO A 978 9.85 20.92 51.49
CA PRO A 978 10.20 20.49 52.84
C PRO A 978 9.67 21.47 53.90
N HIS A 979 9.11 20.91 54.98
CA HIS A 979 8.65 21.66 56.14
C HIS A 979 9.62 21.45 57.31
N GLY A 980 9.87 22.50 58.10
CA GLY A 980 11.01 22.59 59.03
C GLY A 980 11.00 21.66 60.26
N GLU A 981 10.13 20.64 60.31
CA GLU A 981 10.01 19.70 61.43
C GLU A 981 10.17 18.23 61.01
N GLU A 982 10.51 17.94 59.74
CA GLU A 982 10.66 16.57 59.23
C GLU A 982 12.12 16.06 59.34
N PRO A 983 12.37 14.78 59.66
CA PRO A 983 13.72 14.18 59.71
C PRO A 983 14.36 13.99 58.32
N ILE A 984 13.66 14.37 57.25
CA ILE A 984 14.09 14.26 55.87
C ILE A 984 13.96 15.62 55.19
N THR A 985 14.97 16.01 54.43
CA THR A 985 14.94 17.16 53.53
C THR A 985 15.02 16.69 52.10
N TYR A 986 14.35 17.39 51.18
CA TYR A 986 14.31 16.99 49.79
C TYR A 986 14.33 18.17 48.82
N LYS A 987 14.99 17.97 47.67
CA LYS A 987 15.04 18.93 46.56
C LYS A 987 14.61 18.23 45.29
N TRP A 988 13.89 18.96 44.43
CA TRP A 988 13.36 18.46 43.17
C TRP A 988 13.83 19.34 42.01
N SER A 989 14.05 18.72 40.85
CA SER A 989 14.36 19.33 39.57
C SER A 989 13.62 18.57 38.46
N VAL A 990 13.33 19.22 37.34
CA VAL A 990 12.58 18.63 36.23
C VAL A 990 13.46 18.67 34.99
N GLN A 991 13.57 17.53 34.31
CA GLN A 991 14.19 17.38 33.00
C GLN A 991 13.15 16.86 32.00
N THR A 992 13.30 17.24 30.74
CA THR A 992 12.36 16.86 29.68
C THR A 992 13.11 16.39 28.45
N GLU A 993 12.54 15.44 27.73
CA GLU A 993 13.05 14.96 26.44
C GLU A 993 11.90 15.02 25.41
N PRO A 994 11.99 15.88 24.36
CA PRO A 994 13.06 16.85 24.07
C PRO A 994 13.17 17.97 25.13
N PRO A 995 14.33 18.66 25.24
CA PRO A 995 14.60 19.61 26.32
C PRO A 995 13.76 20.89 26.22
N VAL A 996 13.01 21.18 27.29
CA VAL A 996 12.15 22.35 27.47
C VAL A 996 12.57 23.13 28.72
N THR A 997 12.50 24.46 28.66
CA THR A 997 12.82 25.32 29.81
C THR A 997 11.66 25.34 30.82
N CYS A 998 11.89 24.87 32.04
CA CYS A 998 10.89 24.84 33.10
C CYS A 998 11.12 25.95 34.14
N GLN A 999 10.06 26.65 34.53
CA GLN A 999 10.09 27.69 35.59
C GLN A 999 9.44 27.16 36.87
N ARG A 1000 10.07 27.39 38.03
CA ARG A 1000 9.54 26.99 39.35
C ARG A 1000 8.77 28.14 40.00
N GLU A 1001 7.57 27.85 40.49
CA GLU A 1001 6.71 28.79 41.24
C GLU A 1001 6.25 28.14 42.56
N ASP A 1002 6.40 28.85 43.69
CA ASP A 1002 5.93 28.38 45.00
C ASP A 1002 4.47 28.83 45.23
N LEU A 1003 3.56 27.89 45.50
CA LEU A 1003 2.12 28.15 45.58
C LEU A 1003 1.71 28.74 46.93
N LYS A 1004 1.16 29.96 46.94
CA LYS A 1004 0.67 30.65 48.17
C LYS A 1004 -0.77 30.31 48.59
N ARG A 1005 -1.53 29.57 47.78
CA ARG A 1005 -2.94 29.21 48.06
C ARG A 1005 -3.21 27.74 47.70
N VAL A 1006 -3.80 27.01 48.64
CA VAL A 1006 -4.10 25.57 48.55
C VAL A 1006 -5.33 25.35 47.65
N PRO A 1007 -5.29 24.50 46.61
CA PRO A 1007 -6.46 24.13 45.84
C PRO A 1007 -7.47 23.33 46.69
N SER A 1008 -8.74 23.69 46.59
CA SER A 1008 -9.87 23.00 47.23
C SER A 1008 -10.32 21.81 46.38
N ALA A 1009 -9.69 20.66 46.54
CA ALA A 1009 -10.28 19.37 46.15
C ALA A 1009 -9.60 18.24 46.93
N ALA A 1010 -10.39 17.30 47.45
CA ALA A 1010 -9.89 16.11 48.12
C ALA A 1010 -9.12 15.23 47.11
N GLN A 1011 -7.80 15.41 47.01
CA GLN A 1011 -6.88 14.54 46.29
C GLN A 1011 -5.72 14.12 47.21
N PRO A 1012 -5.14 12.92 47.04
CA PRO A 1012 -4.17 12.34 47.97
C PRO A 1012 -2.81 13.05 48.02
N CYS A 1013 -2.57 14.03 47.13
CA CYS A 1013 -1.32 14.75 46.98
C CYS A 1013 -1.59 16.26 46.83
N LEU A 1014 -1.20 17.08 47.82
CA LEU A 1014 -1.30 18.55 47.75
C LEU A 1014 0.06 19.17 47.41
N PRO A 1015 0.32 19.58 46.15
CA PRO A 1015 1.60 20.16 45.76
C PRO A 1015 1.77 21.56 46.39
N ARG A 1016 3.00 21.86 46.87
CA ARG A 1016 3.35 23.16 47.48
C ARG A 1016 4.26 24.00 46.58
N ALA A 1017 4.93 23.39 45.61
CA ALA A 1017 5.62 24.06 44.51
C ALA A 1017 5.23 23.43 43.18
N GLN A 1018 5.28 24.23 42.12
CA GLN A 1018 4.86 23.82 40.78
C GLN A 1018 5.92 24.24 39.75
N PHE A 1019 6.32 23.33 38.86
CA PHE A 1019 7.12 23.65 37.68
C PHE A 1019 6.22 23.78 36.46
N ARG A 1020 6.43 24.86 35.70
CA ARG A 1020 5.73 25.17 34.44
C ARG A 1020 6.70 24.98 33.28
N CYS A 1021 6.39 24.05 32.37
CA CYS A 1021 7.21 23.74 31.21
C CYS A 1021 6.37 23.89 29.93
N PRO A 1022 6.45 25.03 29.20
CA PRO A 1022 5.71 25.23 27.96
C PRO A 1022 6.37 24.49 26.80
N PHE A 1023 5.63 23.67 26.06
CA PHE A 1023 6.13 22.86 24.94
C PHE A 1023 5.19 22.83 23.74
N ILE A 1024 5.76 22.59 22.56
CA ILE A 1024 5.03 22.36 21.31
C ILE A 1024 5.10 20.87 21.00
N PHE A 1025 3.96 20.21 20.89
CA PHE A 1025 3.88 18.77 20.72
C PHE A 1025 4.21 18.34 19.28
N LYS A 1026 5.02 17.27 19.13
CA LYS A 1026 5.33 16.66 17.82
C LYS A 1026 5.03 15.16 17.76
N GLN A 1027 5.41 14.37 18.77
CA GLN A 1027 5.14 12.92 18.83
C GLN A 1027 4.99 12.38 20.26
N GLU A 1028 5.94 12.66 21.16
CA GLU A 1028 5.89 12.29 22.58
C GLU A 1028 6.74 13.28 23.42
N LEU A 1029 6.41 13.45 24.70
CA LEU A 1029 7.22 14.21 25.66
C LEU A 1029 7.45 13.36 26.91
N LEU A 1030 8.72 13.11 27.24
CA LEU A 1030 9.11 12.45 28.47
C LEU A 1030 9.45 13.52 29.52
N VAL A 1031 8.85 13.43 30.71
CA VAL A 1031 9.09 14.34 31.83
C VAL A 1031 9.71 13.55 32.99
N GLU A 1032 10.95 13.87 33.33
CA GLU A 1032 11.68 13.26 34.44
C GLU A 1032 11.76 14.23 35.62
N VAL A 1033 11.16 13.85 36.74
CA VAL A 1033 11.23 14.59 38.00
C VAL A 1033 12.32 13.95 38.85
N LEU A 1034 13.47 14.62 38.93
CA LEU A 1034 14.64 14.16 39.66
C LEU A 1034 14.68 14.81 41.04
N GLY A 1035 14.77 13.99 42.08
CA GLY A 1035 14.85 14.43 43.47
C GLY A 1035 16.07 13.90 44.21
N THR A 1036 16.46 14.61 45.27
CA THR A 1036 17.41 14.15 46.27
C THR A 1036 16.73 14.17 47.63
N VAL A 1037 16.64 13.02 48.30
CA VAL A 1037 16.12 12.88 49.66
C VAL A 1037 17.30 12.66 50.61
N GLU A 1038 17.42 13.50 51.62
CA GLU A 1038 18.51 13.50 52.60
C GLU A 1038 17.95 13.36 54.02
N LEU A 1039 18.54 12.46 54.80
CA LEU A 1039 18.21 12.27 56.21
C LEU A 1039 18.91 13.33 57.08
N VAL A 1040 18.13 14.11 57.82
CA VAL A 1040 18.57 15.17 58.72
C VAL A 1040 18.49 14.67 60.17
N GLY A 1041 19.63 14.26 60.74
CA GLY A 1041 19.73 13.78 62.13
C GLY A 1041 20.13 12.30 62.26
N GLU A 1042 19.99 11.75 63.47
CA GLU A 1042 20.18 10.32 63.77
C GLU A 1042 18.82 9.59 63.84
N ILE A 1043 18.81 8.30 63.50
CA ILE A 1043 17.60 7.48 63.49
C ILE A 1043 17.29 7.02 64.92
N GLU A 1044 16.34 7.67 65.58
CA GLU A 1044 15.90 7.28 66.94
C GLU A 1044 14.75 6.25 66.93
N ALA A 1045 13.89 6.26 65.90
CA ALA A 1045 12.75 5.36 65.76
C ALA A 1045 12.37 5.12 64.29
N SER A 1046 11.75 3.97 64.00
CA SER A 1046 11.26 3.67 62.66
C SER A 1046 10.05 4.54 62.29
N SER A 1047 10.05 5.12 61.09
CA SER A 1047 9.02 6.05 60.61
C SER A 1047 8.86 5.97 59.08
N MET A 1048 7.66 6.28 58.57
CA MET A 1048 7.31 6.20 57.14
C MET A 1048 6.68 7.52 56.68
N TRP A 1049 7.16 8.04 55.55
CA TRP A 1049 6.60 9.22 54.87
C TRP A 1049 6.15 8.90 53.44
N HIS A 1050 5.26 9.73 52.93
CA HIS A 1050 4.78 9.66 51.55
C HIS A 1050 5.15 10.95 50.82
N LEU A 1051 5.99 10.86 49.78
CA LEU A 1051 6.32 11.97 48.89
C LEU A 1051 5.64 11.73 47.55
N CYS A 1052 4.88 12.72 47.08
CA CYS A 1052 4.09 12.58 45.86
C CYS A 1052 4.42 13.67 44.85
N SER A 1053 4.70 13.31 43.61
CA SER A 1053 4.69 14.26 42.49
C SER A 1053 3.47 14.06 41.61
N SER A 1054 3.01 15.14 41.00
CA SER A 1054 1.92 15.10 40.02
C SER A 1054 2.33 15.78 38.73
N LEU A 1055 1.80 15.32 37.61
CA LEU A 1055 1.92 15.97 36.31
C LEU A 1055 0.52 16.21 35.76
N SER A 1056 0.25 17.43 35.32
CA SER A 1056 -0.92 17.76 34.52
C SER A 1056 -0.56 18.62 33.31
N ILE A 1057 -1.38 18.57 32.26
CA ILE A 1057 -1.22 19.42 31.07
C ILE A 1057 -2.31 20.47 31.04
N SER A 1058 -1.92 21.72 30.79
CA SER A 1058 -2.78 22.90 30.65
C SER A 1058 -2.65 23.53 29.26
N PHE A 1059 -3.73 24.12 28.75
CA PHE A 1059 -3.76 24.84 27.49
C PHE A 1059 -4.90 25.87 27.47
N ASN A 1060 -4.92 26.75 26.46
CA ASN A 1060 -5.95 27.78 26.31
C ASN A 1060 -7.32 27.18 25.97
N SER A 1061 -8.28 27.27 26.89
CA SER A 1061 -9.62 26.69 26.78
C SER A 1061 -10.61 27.49 25.93
N SER A 1062 -10.19 28.62 25.33
CA SER A 1062 -11.05 29.44 24.46
C SER A 1062 -11.31 28.81 23.10
N LYS A 1063 -10.40 27.97 22.59
CA LYS A 1063 -10.49 27.29 21.29
C LYS A 1063 -10.43 25.76 21.38
N HIS A 1064 -10.05 25.23 22.55
CA HIS A 1064 -9.76 23.80 22.72
C HIS A 1064 -10.42 23.23 23.97
N PHE A 1065 -10.68 21.92 23.97
CA PHE A 1065 -11.21 21.21 25.13
C PHE A 1065 -10.63 19.79 25.26
N HIS A 1066 -10.67 19.24 26.48
CA HIS A 1066 -10.25 17.86 26.75
C HIS A 1066 -11.29 16.85 26.25
N LEU A 1067 -10.90 15.93 25.36
CA LEU A 1067 -11.83 14.94 24.78
C LEU A 1067 -12.37 13.95 25.84
N TYR A 1068 -11.50 13.41 26.70
CA TYR A 1068 -11.86 12.45 27.75
C TYR A 1068 -11.98 13.08 29.15
N GLY A 1069 -12.18 14.41 29.20
CA GLY A 1069 -12.24 15.17 30.45
C GLY A 1069 -10.87 15.43 31.09
N SER A 1070 -10.80 16.41 31.99
CA SER A 1070 -9.55 16.89 32.60
C SER A 1070 -8.84 15.88 33.49
N ASN A 1071 -9.50 14.81 33.92
CA ASN A 1071 -8.90 13.77 34.76
C ASN A 1071 -7.93 12.86 33.99
N SER A 1072 -8.15 12.69 32.67
CA SER A 1072 -7.27 11.89 31.80
C SER A 1072 -5.91 12.54 31.56
N SER A 1073 -5.81 13.86 31.78
CA SER A 1073 -4.59 14.66 31.65
C SER A 1073 -3.90 14.92 32.99
N VAL A 1074 -4.07 14.05 33.98
CA VAL A 1074 -3.40 14.13 35.30
C VAL A 1074 -2.86 12.76 35.69
N ALA A 1075 -1.57 12.67 36.04
CA ALA A 1075 -0.95 11.50 36.63
C ALA A 1075 -0.23 11.85 37.95
N GLN A 1076 -0.14 10.91 38.88
CA GLN A 1076 0.49 11.10 40.19
C GLN A 1076 1.34 9.89 40.54
N VAL A 1077 2.56 10.12 41.06
CA VAL A 1077 3.47 9.06 41.53
C VAL A 1077 3.64 9.23 43.03
N LEU A 1078 3.35 8.18 43.80
CA LEU A 1078 3.45 8.17 45.26
C LEU A 1078 4.65 7.32 45.71
N MET A 1079 5.69 7.97 46.22
CA MET A 1079 6.87 7.32 46.77
C MET A 1079 6.77 7.17 48.29
N LYS A 1080 7.14 6.00 48.80
CA LYS A 1080 7.26 5.73 50.25
C LYS A 1080 8.71 5.87 50.71
N VAL A 1081 8.92 6.59 51.81
CA VAL A 1081 10.23 6.78 52.42
C VAL A 1081 10.21 6.17 53.82
N ASP A 1082 10.96 5.09 54.01
CA ASP A 1082 11.09 4.40 55.29
C ASP A 1082 12.42 4.73 55.97
N VAL A 1083 12.35 5.09 57.23
CA VAL A 1083 13.51 5.16 58.11
C VAL A 1083 13.40 3.97 59.06
N VAL A 1084 14.38 3.07 59.03
CA VAL A 1084 14.34 1.78 59.75
C VAL A 1084 15.38 1.77 60.86
N PHE A 1085 14.94 1.51 62.10
CA PHE A 1085 15.81 1.32 63.25
C PHE A 1085 16.15 -0.16 63.47
N GLU A 1086 17.44 -0.53 63.47
CA GLU A 1086 17.91 -1.90 63.72
C GLU A 1086 18.42 -2.06 65.16
N LYS A 1087 17.95 -3.10 65.88
CA LYS A 1087 18.38 -3.42 67.26
C LYS A 1087 19.26 -4.67 67.27
N GLU A 1088 20.49 -4.58 67.81
CA GLU A 1088 21.41 -5.73 67.91
C GLU A 1088 20.95 -6.74 68.99
N MET A 1089 20.64 -7.98 68.58
CA MET A 1089 20.11 -9.06 69.43
C MET A 1089 21.17 -10.13 69.82
N VAL A 1090 22.48 -9.81 69.72
CA VAL A 1090 23.58 -10.79 69.90
C VAL A 1090 23.56 -11.48 71.27
N TYR A 1091 23.14 -10.77 72.32
CA TYR A 1091 23.13 -11.30 73.69
C TYR A 1091 22.12 -12.45 73.91
N LEU A 1092 21.02 -12.47 73.14
CA LEU A 1092 19.99 -13.51 73.23
C LEU A 1092 20.45 -14.86 72.67
N TYR A 1093 21.27 -14.85 71.60
CA TYR A 1093 21.78 -16.08 70.99
C TYR A 1093 22.83 -16.78 71.87
N VAL A 1094 23.67 -16.03 72.58
CA VAL A 1094 24.67 -16.60 73.49
C VAL A 1094 24.00 -17.28 74.69
N LEU A 1095 22.94 -16.70 75.25
CA LEU A 1095 22.22 -17.28 76.39
C LEU A 1095 21.50 -18.59 76.02
N SER A 1096 20.91 -18.67 74.82
CA SER A 1096 20.21 -19.86 74.33
C SER A 1096 21.15 -21.04 74.10
N GLY A 1097 22.36 -20.80 73.56
CA GLY A 1097 23.35 -21.84 73.32
C GLY A 1097 23.87 -22.51 74.60
N VAL A 1098 24.10 -21.73 75.66
CA VAL A 1098 24.57 -22.26 76.95
C VAL A 1098 23.47 -23.10 77.64
N GLY A 1099 22.21 -22.68 77.54
CA GLY A 1099 21.08 -23.43 78.09
C GLY A 1099 20.84 -24.78 77.40
N GLY A 1100 20.97 -24.84 76.08
CA GLY A 1100 20.76 -26.07 75.30
C GLY A 1100 21.80 -27.15 75.60
N LEU A 1101 23.07 -26.77 75.80
CA LEU A 1101 24.16 -27.71 76.06
C LEU A 1101 24.04 -28.36 77.45
N LEU A 1102 23.50 -27.62 78.43
CA LEU A 1102 23.27 -28.10 79.79
C LEU A 1102 22.12 -29.14 79.84
N LEU A 1103 21.07 -28.93 79.04
CA LEU A 1103 19.96 -29.87 78.91
C LEU A 1103 20.40 -31.21 78.29
N LEU A 1104 21.24 -31.17 77.26
CA LEU A 1104 21.69 -32.37 76.55
C LEU A 1104 22.55 -33.28 77.43
N LEU A 1105 23.37 -32.69 78.30
CA LEU A 1105 24.21 -33.43 79.25
C LEU A 1105 23.37 -34.17 80.32
N LEU A 1106 22.25 -33.57 80.75
CA LEU A 1106 21.30 -34.22 81.66
C LEU A 1106 20.59 -35.42 81.02
N ILE A 1107 20.20 -35.32 79.75
CA ILE A 1107 19.55 -36.42 79.01
C ILE A 1107 20.51 -37.62 78.86
N PHE A 1108 21.78 -37.37 78.56
CA PHE A 1108 22.78 -38.42 78.40
C PHE A 1108 23.00 -39.23 79.69
N LEU A 1109 23.06 -38.54 80.84
CA LEU A 1109 23.17 -39.18 82.17
C LEU A 1109 21.94 -40.04 82.50
N ALA A 1110 20.73 -39.60 82.12
CA ALA A 1110 19.51 -40.37 82.33
C ALA A 1110 19.51 -41.66 81.49
N LEU A 1111 19.84 -41.58 80.20
CA LEU A 1111 19.85 -42.73 79.29
C LEU A 1111 20.88 -43.80 79.67
N TYR A 1112 22.05 -43.40 80.17
CA TYR A 1112 23.07 -44.34 80.66
C TYR A 1112 22.58 -45.14 81.89
N LYS A 1113 21.88 -44.48 82.81
CA LYS A 1113 21.41 -45.10 84.05
C LYS A 1113 20.24 -46.08 83.84
N VAL A 1114 19.43 -45.88 82.79
CA VAL A 1114 18.28 -46.73 82.44
C VAL A 1114 18.71 -48.03 81.72
N GLY A 1115 20.02 -48.27 81.54
CA GLY A 1115 20.53 -49.57 81.08
C GLY A 1115 20.32 -49.86 79.59
N PHE A 1116 20.02 -48.81 78.81
CA PHE A 1116 19.69 -48.88 77.38
C PHE A 1116 20.80 -49.53 76.51
N PHE A 1117 22.05 -49.55 76.98
CA PHE A 1117 23.20 -50.01 76.19
C PHE A 1117 23.64 -51.49 76.44
N LYS A 1118 22.76 -52.38 76.95
CA LYS A 1118 23.11 -53.81 77.19
C LYS A 1118 22.05 -54.82 76.74
N ARG A 1119 22.09 -55.33 75.49
CA ARG A 1119 21.77 -56.75 75.16
C ARG A 1119 22.15 -57.18 73.73
N ASN A 1120 22.68 -58.41 73.64
CA ASN A 1120 23.19 -59.16 72.48
C ASN A 1120 22.08 -59.86 71.66
N LEU A 1121 22.14 -59.78 70.31
CA LEU A 1121 21.34 -60.60 69.37
C LEU A 1121 22.24 -61.09 68.21
N LYS A 1122 23.23 -61.94 68.53
CA LYS A 1122 24.16 -62.58 67.57
C LYS A 1122 23.82 -64.06 67.27
N GLU A 1123 22.75 -64.63 67.85
CA GLU A 1123 22.63 -66.09 67.95
C GLU A 1123 21.45 -66.77 67.23
N LYS A 1124 20.66 -66.12 66.36
CA LYS A 1124 19.49 -66.81 65.75
C LYS A 1124 19.15 -66.53 64.27
N MET A 1125 20.06 -65.95 63.48
CA MET A 1125 19.92 -65.93 62.01
C MET A 1125 20.95 -66.85 61.33
N GLU A 1126 21.10 -68.05 61.88
CA GLU A 1126 21.72 -69.20 61.20
C GLU A 1126 20.74 -69.84 60.20
N ALA A 1127 21.32 -70.21 59.06
CA ALA A 1127 21.00 -71.35 58.19
C ALA A 1127 19.84 -71.26 57.16
N ASP A 1128 20.30 -71.38 55.90
CA ASP A 1128 19.67 -71.84 54.65
C ASP A 1128 18.60 -70.95 53.98
N GLY A 1129 18.68 -70.63 52.68
CA GLY A 1129 19.61 -71.03 51.62
C GLY A 1129 18.91 -71.00 50.25
N GLY A 1130 19.50 -70.30 49.27
CA GLY A 1130 19.32 -70.60 47.83
C GLY A 1130 18.65 -69.55 46.92
N SER A 1131 19.46 -68.78 46.17
CA SER A 1131 19.53 -68.74 44.68
C SER A 1131 20.08 -67.39 44.14
N ILE A 1132 20.82 -67.50 43.02
CA ILE A 1132 21.77 -66.59 42.34
C ILE A 1132 21.03 -65.61 41.38
N PRO A 1133 21.63 -64.72 40.52
CA PRO A 1133 22.94 -64.02 40.51
C PRO A 1133 22.94 -62.50 40.20
N ASN A 1134 24.09 -61.90 40.51
CA ASN A 1134 24.88 -60.85 39.81
C ASN A 1134 24.23 -59.60 39.20
N GLY A 1135 24.76 -58.43 39.62
CA GLY A 1135 24.73 -57.20 38.82
C GLY A 1135 25.09 -55.95 39.63
N VAL A 1136 26.37 -55.54 39.56
CA VAL A 1136 26.94 -54.25 40.00
C VAL A 1136 26.55 -53.17 38.97
N PRO A 1137 26.12 -51.94 39.34
CA PRO A 1137 26.99 -50.82 39.80
C PRO A 1137 26.42 -50.12 41.05
N GLY A 1138 27.19 -49.49 41.94
CA GLY A 1138 28.24 -48.51 41.68
C GLY A 1138 27.72 -47.11 42.04
N GLU A 1139 27.74 -46.82 43.35
CA GLU A 1139 27.66 -45.52 44.05
C GLU A 1139 26.48 -44.56 43.79
N GLY A 1140 25.64 -44.43 44.83
CA GLY A 1140 24.73 -43.31 45.05
C GLY A 1140 24.21 -43.34 46.49
N ALA A 1141 24.64 -42.40 47.33
CA ALA A 1141 24.16 -42.22 48.69
C ALA A 1141 22.76 -41.60 48.70
N GLY A 1142 21.73 -42.41 48.98
CA GLY A 1142 20.41 -41.97 49.47
C GLY A 1142 20.41 -41.87 51.00
N GLY A 1143 19.49 -41.20 51.69
CA GLY A 1143 18.12 -40.81 51.35
C GLY A 1143 17.18 -41.24 52.49
N GLY A 1144 16.10 -40.47 52.72
CA GLY A 1144 14.83 -40.88 53.35
C GLY A 1144 14.79 -40.99 54.89
N THR A 1145 13.93 -40.26 55.61
CA THR A 1145 12.43 -40.29 55.74
C THR A 1145 11.86 -41.43 56.60
N THR A 1146 11.08 -41.04 57.61
CA THR A 1146 10.00 -41.77 58.35
C THR A 1146 9.18 -40.68 59.09
N ALA A 1147 7.87 -40.74 59.35
CA ALA A 1147 6.76 -41.66 59.04
C ALA A 1147 5.43 -41.02 59.52
N ASP A 1148 4.32 -41.55 58.99
CA ASP A 1148 2.98 -41.77 59.60
C ASP A 1148 2.09 -40.58 60.04
N CYS A 1149 0.74 -40.57 59.87
CA CYS A 1149 -0.24 -41.65 59.67
C CYS A 1149 -1.62 -41.12 59.14
N LEU A 1150 -2.28 -41.94 58.28
CA LEU A 1150 -3.74 -42.29 58.17
C LEU A 1150 -4.81 -41.18 57.92
N GLU A 1151 -5.92 -41.33 57.20
CA GLU A 1151 -6.58 -42.35 56.34
C GLU A 1151 -7.78 -41.64 55.61
N PRO A 1152 -8.35 -42.18 54.51
CA PRO A 1152 -9.32 -41.50 53.62
C PRO A 1152 -10.72 -42.15 53.58
N LEU A 1153 -11.75 -41.48 53.02
CA LEU A 1153 -12.90 -42.10 52.31
C LEU A 1153 -13.82 -41.06 51.59
N GLN A 1154 -13.93 -41.24 50.27
CA GLN A 1154 -15.09 -41.14 49.33
C GLN A 1154 -16.26 -40.14 49.49
N GLY A 1155 -16.69 -39.59 48.34
CA GLY A 1155 -18.07 -39.13 48.13
C GLY A 1155 -18.31 -38.48 46.75
N THR A 1156 -18.97 -39.20 45.84
CA THR A 1156 -19.45 -38.80 44.50
C THR A 1156 -20.93 -38.36 44.51
N GLU A 1157 -21.34 -37.61 43.46
CA GLU A 1157 -22.72 -37.23 43.03
C GLU A 1157 -23.39 -36.06 43.82
N ALA A 1158 -24.16 -35.10 43.27
CA ALA A 1158 -24.93 -34.96 42.02
C ALA A 1158 -25.23 -33.46 41.67
N LYS A 1159 -25.83 -33.27 40.47
CA LYS A 1159 -26.56 -32.12 39.85
C LYS A 1159 -27.41 -31.29 40.84
N GLU A 1160 -27.79 -30.01 40.65
CA GLU A 1160 -28.48 -29.28 39.55
C GLU A 1160 -28.51 -27.78 40.02
N GLY A 1161 -28.31 -26.73 39.20
CA GLY A 1161 -29.31 -26.07 38.34
C GLY A 1161 -29.02 -24.56 38.22
N GLU A 1162 -29.61 -23.94 37.19
CA GLU A 1162 -29.61 -22.53 36.71
C GLU A 1162 -29.59 -21.43 37.80
N ASP A 1163 -29.11 -20.19 37.60
CA ASP A 1163 -29.62 -19.18 36.67
C ASP A 1163 -28.73 -17.89 36.64
N LYS A 1164 -29.03 -17.02 35.66
CA LYS A 1164 -28.47 -15.71 35.22
C LYS A 1164 -28.17 -14.66 36.32
N ASP A 1165 -27.34 -13.62 36.13
CA ASP A 1165 -27.18 -12.62 35.05
C ASP A 1165 -25.72 -12.20 34.78
#